data_AF-A0A8B8FI43-F1
#
_entry.id   AF-A0A8B8FI43-F1
#
_cell.length_a   1.000
_cell.length_b   1.000
_cell.length_c   1.000
_cell.angle_alpha   90.00
_cell.angle_beta   90.00
_cell.angle_gamma   90.00
#
_symmetry.space_group_name_H-M   'P 1'
#
loop_
_entity.id
_entity.type
_entity.pdbx_description
1 polymer ?
#
loop_
_entity_poly.entity_id
_entity_poly.type
_entity_poly.pdbx_seq_one_letter_code
_entity_poly.pdbx_strand_id
1 'polypeptide(L)'
;MYEHKFERSAYQVIAGPFGGGTGSRDFLCVMSLDGAVSVYEQQAFGFRTALPNYLHPFPMKYVRSADAFITLNADFCLVCYKYQELADPSQKQKCPVWSCTLGETVCDIQTAEITPSATTIHVLGERNYYCFQGNGVLWFTKRLQYTPCCFHPYILGDHSEVKTMCMIVSDTDTVLIYEQTKLRWSAKLFYRPCIIARASFKALQGCLVLLSETGDLRFCYLGTEPMIFMAPERPPEDYKDTKNQLVQLKKELQNMSLRDEADTLPLLKLNTRILSVRSEGPRKLCNVEVDVTPSLAISTVQITFQTITPLVILPKVVHLKDLTETMTIRALAHRDDDDSESVVSSMECTTYAYYSTASDELGVVQQIVRLPLSLAYESHPTPPSDFSWSAKIVVDETPVALRTLFNEFVDSSPSELCFRAIPGFNAKYVWVTAVPAIRSYEIRSSGSEYANVVFEEILFRHKEYYKSKACTVRCDKNEILVAELYRIIEEHVVLKEKLQFVEDETSLLCSQYRVIQKCLFNKLKENTVQSVSGLSILIDDTHESLMEKTSETKLIQKELKVKFSDLLSVTRLLVNMLSLCSKNDTILEEFKETVVYSTENQNWEDIVLQSLSYLIGNKITLNVHNDVPAHLIMSLKTLIDFEIKRITTVNDEVPNKLKIENSRGAVSPIPESEEDFYT
;
A
#
# COMPACT_ATOMS: atom_id res chain seq x y z
N MET A 1 8.62 -0.90 -72.19
CA MET A 1 7.93 -1.06 -73.50
C MET A 1 6.89 0.03 -73.75
N TYR A 2 6.24 0.61 -72.73
CA TYR A 2 5.34 1.77 -72.82
C TYR A 2 5.17 2.34 -71.41
N GLU A 3 4.63 3.56 -71.28
CA GLU A 3 4.38 4.25 -70.01
C GLU A 3 2.93 4.76 -70.00
N HIS A 4 2.20 4.51 -68.92
CA HIS A 4 0.88 5.09 -68.69
C HIS A 4 0.99 6.22 -67.67
N LYS A 5 0.55 7.42 -68.05
CA LYS A 5 0.48 8.56 -67.12
C LYS A 5 -0.79 8.49 -66.30
N PHE A 6 -0.66 8.47 -64.98
CA PHE A 6 -1.81 8.49 -64.08
C PHE A 6 -2.21 9.93 -63.76
N GLU A 7 -3.51 10.21 -63.89
CA GLU A 7 -4.10 11.50 -63.48
C GLU A 7 -4.25 11.61 -61.95
N ARG A 8 -4.14 10.49 -61.24
CA ARG A 8 -4.38 10.35 -59.80
C ARG A 8 -3.26 9.55 -59.15
N SER A 9 -3.01 9.84 -57.87
CA SER A 9 -2.07 9.06 -57.07
C SER A 9 -2.58 7.63 -56.87
N ALA A 10 -1.76 6.65 -57.26
CA ALA A 10 -2.06 5.23 -57.11
C ALA A 10 -1.77 4.75 -55.68
N TYR A 11 -2.67 3.92 -55.14
CA TYR A 11 -2.48 3.21 -53.88
C TYR A 11 -1.94 1.80 -54.11
N GLN A 12 -2.56 1.04 -55.03
CA GLN A 12 -2.20 -0.35 -55.31
C GLN A 12 -2.35 -0.66 -56.80
N VAL A 13 -1.47 -1.52 -57.32
CA VAL A 13 -1.55 -2.09 -58.65
C VAL A 13 -1.79 -3.60 -58.54
N ILE A 14 -2.79 -4.09 -59.26
CA ILE A 14 -3.17 -5.49 -59.32
C ILE A 14 -2.97 -5.97 -60.74
N ALA A 15 -2.23 -7.06 -60.92
CA ALA A 15 -2.05 -7.70 -62.21
C ALA A 15 -2.87 -8.99 -62.27
N GLY A 16 -3.50 -9.25 -63.41
CA GLY A 16 -4.17 -10.52 -63.66
C GLY A 16 -4.90 -10.58 -64.99
N PRO A 17 -5.35 -11.78 -65.41
CA PRO A 17 -6.08 -11.99 -66.64
C PRO A 17 -7.57 -11.68 -66.41
N PHE A 18 -7.91 -10.39 -66.36
CA PHE A 18 -9.30 -9.93 -66.18
C PHE A 18 -10.16 -10.28 -67.41
N GLY A 19 -11.41 -10.68 -67.20
CA GLY A 19 -12.35 -10.99 -68.28
C GLY A 19 -12.30 -12.44 -68.77
N GLY A 20 -11.65 -13.35 -68.05
CA GLY A 20 -11.69 -14.79 -68.33
C GLY A 20 -10.92 -15.26 -69.58
N GLY A 21 -10.02 -14.44 -70.11
CA GLY A 21 -9.24 -14.78 -71.31
C GLY A 21 -8.42 -16.07 -71.17
N THR A 22 -8.62 -17.01 -72.10
CA THR A 22 -7.81 -18.23 -72.24
C THR A 22 -6.44 -17.92 -72.85
N GLY A 23 -5.52 -17.43 -72.01
CA GLY A 23 -4.08 -17.53 -72.23
C GLY A 23 -3.37 -16.31 -72.81
N SER A 24 -2.31 -15.91 -72.10
CA SER A 24 -1.16 -15.05 -72.48
C SER A 24 -1.16 -13.55 -72.12
N ARG A 25 -2.26 -12.95 -71.64
CA ARG A 25 -2.26 -11.51 -71.34
C ARG A 25 -2.75 -11.23 -69.93
N ASP A 26 -1.87 -10.67 -69.11
CA ASP A 26 -2.25 -10.02 -67.86
C ASP A 26 -2.51 -8.53 -68.13
N PHE A 27 -3.57 -8.03 -67.51
CA PHE A 27 -3.94 -6.63 -67.50
C PHE A 27 -3.62 -6.03 -66.14
N LEU A 28 -3.57 -4.69 -66.08
CA LEU A 28 -3.24 -3.96 -64.87
C LEU A 28 -4.46 -3.18 -64.39
N CYS A 29 -4.81 -3.38 -63.13
CA CYS A 29 -5.85 -2.63 -62.45
C CYS A 29 -5.16 -1.74 -61.41
N VAL A 30 -5.36 -0.43 -61.54
CA VAL A 30 -4.76 0.58 -60.67
C VAL A 30 -5.85 1.18 -59.81
N MET A 31 -5.74 0.99 -58.50
CA MET A 31 -6.61 1.64 -57.52
C MET A 31 -5.95 2.93 -57.06
N SER A 32 -6.68 4.02 -57.15
CA SER A 32 -6.26 5.35 -56.67
C SER A 32 -6.65 5.59 -55.22
N LEU A 33 -6.01 6.57 -54.58
CA LEU A 33 -6.27 6.95 -53.17
C LEU A 33 -7.70 7.45 -52.90
N ASP A 34 -8.43 7.87 -53.93
CA ASP A 34 -9.81 8.35 -53.82
C ASP A 34 -10.86 7.31 -54.26
N GLY A 35 -10.45 6.05 -54.40
CA GLY A 35 -11.36 4.93 -54.65
C GLY A 35 -11.75 4.73 -56.12
N ALA A 36 -11.11 5.43 -57.06
CA ALA A 36 -11.26 5.13 -58.47
C ALA A 36 -10.35 3.97 -58.90
N VAL A 37 -10.93 3.02 -59.62
CA VAL A 37 -10.30 1.83 -60.18
C VAL A 37 -10.17 2.03 -61.69
N SER A 38 -8.95 2.00 -62.21
CA SER A 38 -8.63 2.14 -63.63
C SER A 38 -8.00 0.87 -64.17
N VAL A 39 -8.55 0.30 -65.23
CA VAL A 39 -8.03 -0.92 -65.87
C VAL A 39 -7.30 -0.56 -67.16
N TYR A 40 -6.11 -1.13 -67.34
CA TYR A 40 -5.24 -0.97 -68.49
C TYR A 40 -4.99 -2.32 -69.16
N GLU A 41 -5.37 -2.41 -70.43
CA GLU A 41 -5.18 -3.57 -71.28
C GLU A 41 -3.85 -3.45 -72.03
N GLN A 42 -2.75 -3.77 -71.34
CA GLN A 42 -1.38 -3.61 -71.85
C GLN A 42 -1.08 -2.16 -72.27
N GLN A 43 -1.07 -1.86 -73.57
CA GLN A 43 -0.78 -0.52 -74.11
C GLN A 43 -2.00 0.41 -74.10
N ALA A 44 -3.22 -0.13 -73.96
CA ALA A 44 -4.46 0.64 -74.03
C ALA A 44 -5.05 0.88 -72.64
N PHE A 45 -5.66 2.04 -72.47
CA PHE A 45 -6.58 2.28 -71.35
C PHE A 45 -7.91 1.60 -71.64
N GLY A 46 -8.41 0.78 -70.70
CA GLY A 46 -9.68 0.08 -70.82
C GLY A 46 -10.85 0.94 -70.33
N PHE A 47 -11.01 1.04 -69.02
CA PHE A 47 -12.07 1.85 -68.40
C PHE A 47 -11.67 2.34 -67.00
N ARG A 48 -12.49 3.24 -66.45
CA ARG A 48 -12.38 3.72 -65.07
C ARG A 48 -13.74 3.76 -64.41
N THR A 49 -13.82 3.32 -63.16
CA THR A 49 -15.03 3.39 -62.32
C THR A 49 -14.66 3.75 -60.89
N ALA A 50 -15.56 4.40 -60.15
CA ALA A 50 -15.42 4.63 -58.71
C ALA A 50 -16.05 3.47 -57.93
N LEU A 51 -15.43 3.06 -56.83
CA LEU A 51 -16.02 2.10 -55.90
C LEU A 51 -17.07 2.79 -55.02
N PRO A 52 -18.23 2.16 -54.77
CA PRO A 52 -19.26 2.72 -53.89
C PRO A 52 -18.86 2.59 -52.42
N ASN A 53 -19.38 3.48 -51.57
CA ASN A 53 -19.13 3.51 -50.12
C ASN A 53 -17.64 3.42 -49.75
N TYR A 54 -16.85 4.32 -50.35
CA TYR A 54 -15.41 4.42 -50.16
C TYR A 54 -15.07 5.57 -49.21
N LEU A 55 -14.20 5.32 -48.23
CA LEU A 55 -13.71 6.34 -47.28
C LEU A 55 -12.19 6.49 -47.37
N HIS A 56 -11.47 5.37 -47.39
CA HIS A 56 -10.02 5.29 -47.50
C HIS A 56 -9.61 4.03 -48.28
N PRO A 57 -8.39 3.95 -48.82
CA PRO A 57 -7.94 2.80 -49.58
C PRO A 57 -7.79 1.56 -48.71
N PHE A 58 -8.41 0.48 -49.15
CA PHE A 58 -8.28 -0.86 -48.57
C PHE A 58 -7.54 -1.78 -49.53
N PRO A 59 -6.87 -2.85 -49.07
CA PRO A 59 -6.27 -3.83 -49.97
C PRO A 59 -7.33 -4.45 -50.88
N MET A 60 -7.01 -4.53 -52.18
CA MET A 60 -7.88 -5.09 -53.21
C MET A 60 -7.15 -6.23 -53.93
N LYS A 61 -7.86 -7.32 -54.22
CA LYS A 61 -7.29 -8.50 -54.88
C LYS A 61 -8.24 -9.05 -55.95
N TYR A 62 -7.67 -9.49 -57.07
CA TYR A 62 -8.42 -10.16 -58.14
C TYR A 62 -8.47 -11.66 -57.89
N VAL A 63 -9.66 -12.25 -58.03
CA VAL A 63 -9.93 -13.69 -57.89
C VAL A 63 -10.24 -14.26 -59.26
N ARG A 64 -9.30 -15.05 -59.79
CA ARG A 64 -9.39 -15.63 -61.14
C ARG A 64 -10.61 -16.53 -61.33
N SER A 65 -10.92 -17.40 -60.37
CA SER A 65 -12.01 -18.37 -60.50
C SER A 65 -13.40 -17.72 -60.63
N ALA A 66 -13.55 -16.50 -60.11
CA ALA A 66 -14.82 -15.75 -60.12
C ALA A 66 -14.83 -14.57 -61.10
N ASP A 67 -13.71 -14.29 -61.78
CA ASP A 67 -13.50 -13.09 -62.60
C ASP A 67 -13.97 -11.81 -61.89
N ALA A 68 -13.51 -11.63 -60.65
CA ALA A 68 -14.01 -10.59 -59.75
C ALA A 68 -12.90 -9.99 -58.88
N PHE A 69 -13.10 -8.75 -58.45
CA PHE A 69 -12.27 -8.09 -57.47
C PHE A 69 -12.92 -8.08 -56.10
N ILE A 70 -12.09 -8.27 -55.08
CA ILE A 70 -12.50 -8.26 -53.68
C ILE A 70 -11.77 -7.12 -52.98
N THR A 71 -12.51 -6.35 -52.18
CA THR A 71 -12.01 -5.24 -51.36
C THR A 71 -12.89 -5.09 -50.12
N LEU A 72 -12.45 -4.28 -49.16
CA LEU A 72 -13.29 -3.81 -48.05
C LEU A 72 -13.97 -2.48 -48.44
N ASN A 73 -15.17 -2.23 -47.92
CA ASN A 73 -15.86 -0.93 -48.00
C ASN A 73 -15.79 -0.16 -46.66
N ALA A 74 -16.33 1.07 -46.62
CA ALA A 74 -16.31 1.90 -45.42
C ALA A 74 -17.13 1.34 -44.23
N ASP A 75 -18.07 0.42 -44.45
CA ASP A 75 -18.86 -0.24 -43.40
C ASP A 75 -18.14 -1.47 -42.79
N PHE A 76 -16.86 -1.69 -43.13
CA PHE A 76 -16.10 -2.90 -42.78
C PHE A 76 -16.75 -4.19 -43.33
N CYS A 77 -17.35 -4.10 -44.51
CA CYS A 77 -17.87 -5.23 -45.28
C CYS A 77 -16.91 -5.60 -46.40
N LEU A 78 -16.54 -6.88 -46.46
CA LEU A 78 -15.82 -7.47 -47.59
C LEU A 78 -16.80 -7.60 -48.75
N VAL A 79 -16.49 -6.94 -49.86
CA VAL A 79 -17.36 -6.84 -51.04
C VAL A 79 -16.66 -7.41 -52.27
N CYS A 80 -17.44 -8.06 -53.13
CA CYS A 80 -16.96 -8.67 -54.37
C CYS A 80 -17.65 -8.05 -55.58
N TYR A 81 -16.89 -7.52 -56.54
CA TYR A 81 -17.38 -6.91 -57.77
C TYR A 81 -16.87 -7.70 -58.98
N LYS A 82 -17.77 -8.15 -59.85
CA LYS A 82 -17.34 -8.81 -61.10
C LYS A 82 -16.67 -7.81 -62.03
N TYR A 83 -15.69 -8.29 -62.79
CA TYR A 83 -15.00 -7.47 -63.79
C TYR A 83 -15.96 -6.84 -64.80
N GLN A 84 -16.89 -7.63 -65.33
CA GLN A 84 -17.89 -7.18 -66.32
C GLN A 84 -18.81 -6.08 -65.76
N GLU A 85 -19.21 -6.18 -64.49
CA GLU A 85 -20.07 -5.19 -63.82
C GLU A 85 -19.31 -3.88 -63.59
N LEU A 86 -18.02 -3.94 -63.27
CA LEU A 86 -17.17 -2.75 -63.17
C LEU A 86 -16.97 -2.08 -64.53
N ALA A 87 -16.79 -2.88 -65.58
CA ALA A 87 -16.56 -2.42 -66.95
C ALA A 87 -17.81 -1.79 -67.61
N ASP A 88 -19.02 -2.17 -67.20
CA ASP A 88 -20.27 -1.71 -67.80
C ASP A 88 -20.53 -0.21 -67.54
N PRO A 89 -20.48 0.68 -68.55
CA PRO A 89 -20.70 2.11 -68.37
C PRO A 89 -22.18 2.47 -68.12
N SER A 90 -23.11 1.56 -68.39
CA SER A 90 -24.55 1.81 -68.22
C SER A 90 -25.00 1.78 -66.75
N GLN A 91 -24.29 1.03 -65.91
CA GLN A 91 -24.55 0.96 -64.47
C GLN A 91 -23.87 2.11 -63.72
N LYS A 92 -24.66 3.14 -63.36
CA LYS A 92 -24.20 4.27 -62.54
C LYS A 92 -23.85 3.87 -61.10
N GLN A 93 -24.52 2.84 -60.56
CA GLN A 93 -24.27 2.33 -59.21
C GLN A 93 -23.81 0.88 -59.33
N LYS A 94 -22.58 0.61 -58.87
CA LYS A 94 -21.98 -0.73 -58.90
C LYS A 94 -22.48 -1.51 -57.68
N CYS A 95 -23.20 -2.61 -57.90
CA CYS A 95 -23.66 -3.48 -56.83
C CYS A 95 -22.66 -4.63 -56.64
N PRO A 96 -22.28 -4.97 -55.40
CA PRO A 96 -21.45 -6.15 -55.18
C PRO A 96 -22.27 -7.42 -55.40
N VAL A 97 -21.63 -8.46 -55.93
CA VAL A 97 -22.22 -9.81 -56.11
C VAL A 97 -22.57 -10.43 -54.77
N TRP A 98 -21.69 -10.24 -53.79
CA TRP A 98 -21.90 -10.60 -52.40
C TRP A 98 -21.13 -9.64 -51.50
N SER A 99 -21.61 -9.53 -50.26
CA SER A 99 -20.98 -8.73 -49.20
C SER A 99 -21.02 -9.49 -47.88
N CYS A 100 -19.95 -9.41 -47.10
CA CYS A 100 -19.86 -10.01 -45.77
C CYS A 100 -19.27 -9.02 -44.75
N THR A 101 -20.00 -8.72 -43.68
CA THR A 101 -19.53 -7.82 -42.62
C THR A 101 -18.46 -8.49 -41.77
N LEU A 102 -17.27 -7.91 -41.71
CA LEU A 102 -16.17 -8.38 -40.86
C LEU A 102 -16.18 -7.70 -39.49
N GLY A 103 -16.60 -6.44 -39.42
CA GLY A 103 -16.59 -5.64 -38.19
C GLY A 103 -15.20 -5.17 -37.76
N GLU A 104 -14.19 -5.34 -38.61
CA GLU A 104 -12.83 -4.84 -38.44
C GLU A 104 -12.23 -4.43 -39.79
N THR A 105 -11.14 -3.66 -39.74
CA THR A 105 -10.29 -3.31 -40.88
C THR A 105 -9.48 -4.52 -41.36
N VAL A 106 -9.06 -4.48 -42.62
CA VAL A 106 -8.27 -5.54 -43.27
C VAL A 106 -6.88 -5.01 -43.57
N CYS A 107 -5.86 -5.72 -43.07
CA CYS A 107 -4.45 -5.44 -43.33
C CYS A 107 -4.05 -5.83 -44.76
N ASP A 108 -4.40 -7.06 -45.19
CA ASP A 108 -4.04 -7.57 -46.51
C ASP A 108 -4.99 -8.70 -46.98
N ILE A 109 -5.11 -8.87 -48.30
CA ILE A 109 -5.94 -9.88 -48.97
C ILE A 109 -5.08 -10.66 -49.96
N GLN A 110 -5.02 -11.98 -49.77
CA GLN A 110 -4.28 -12.88 -50.65
C GLN A 110 -5.16 -14.05 -51.09
N THR A 111 -4.85 -14.62 -52.25
CA THR A 111 -5.60 -15.73 -52.85
C THR A 111 -4.68 -16.92 -53.03
N ALA A 112 -5.18 -18.12 -52.75
CA ALA A 112 -4.46 -19.36 -53.03
C ALA A 112 -5.28 -20.22 -54.02
N GLU A 113 -4.69 -20.57 -55.15
CA GLU A 113 -5.34 -21.34 -56.21
C GLU A 113 -5.09 -22.84 -55.99
N ILE A 114 -6.15 -23.59 -55.65
CA ILE A 114 -6.10 -25.06 -55.50
C ILE A 114 -6.18 -25.71 -56.88
N THR A 115 -7.15 -25.26 -57.66
CA THR A 115 -7.29 -25.57 -59.08
C THR A 115 -7.69 -24.27 -59.80
N PRO A 116 -7.60 -24.21 -61.15
CA PRO A 116 -8.08 -23.05 -61.91
C PRO A 116 -9.56 -22.71 -61.67
N SER A 117 -10.36 -23.67 -61.18
CA SER A 117 -11.77 -23.50 -60.84
C SER A 117 -12.05 -23.31 -59.35
N ALA A 118 -11.07 -23.54 -58.47
CA ALA A 118 -11.23 -23.44 -57.02
C ALA A 118 -10.11 -22.58 -56.40
N THR A 119 -10.47 -21.35 -56.06
CA THR A 119 -9.60 -20.39 -55.36
C THR A 119 -10.14 -20.12 -53.95
N THR A 120 -9.24 -20.07 -52.97
CA THR A 120 -9.55 -19.64 -51.61
C THR A 120 -9.07 -18.21 -51.40
N ILE A 121 -9.90 -17.41 -50.76
CA ILE A 121 -9.65 -15.99 -50.49
C ILE A 121 -9.30 -15.88 -49.01
N HIS A 122 -8.08 -15.44 -48.74
CA HIS A 122 -7.54 -15.28 -47.41
C HIS A 122 -7.49 -13.80 -47.06
N VAL A 123 -8.12 -13.43 -45.96
CA VAL A 123 -8.26 -12.05 -45.51
C VAL A 123 -7.68 -11.96 -44.11
N LEU A 124 -6.68 -11.10 -43.95
CA LEU A 124 -6.05 -10.82 -42.67
C LEU A 124 -6.60 -9.50 -42.11
N GLY A 125 -7.38 -9.57 -41.04
CA GLY A 125 -7.79 -8.41 -40.26
C GLY A 125 -6.76 -8.04 -39.20
N GLU A 126 -7.05 -6.99 -38.42
CA GLU A 126 -6.21 -6.60 -37.28
C GLU A 126 -6.20 -7.63 -36.15
N ARG A 127 -7.30 -8.39 -36.00
CA ARG A 127 -7.48 -9.36 -34.90
C ARG A 127 -7.93 -10.73 -35.37
N ASN A 128 -8.53 -10.87 -36.54
CA ASN A 128 -8.94 -12.17 -37.05
C ASN A 128 -8.35 -12.47 -38.43
N TYR A 129 -8.18 -13.76 -38.68
CA TYR A 129 -7.84 -14.31 -39.97
C TYR A 129 -9.05 -15.05 -40.53
N TYR A 130 -9.50 -14.65 -41.72
CA TYR A 130 -10.66 -15.23 -42.40
C TYR A 130 -10.24 -15.93 -43.68
N CYS A 131 -10.91 -17.05 -43.98
CA CYS A 131 -10.78 -17.75 -45.24
C CYS A 131 -12.16 -17.93 -45.86
N PHE A 132 -12.35 -17.40 -47.07
CA PHE A 132 -13.57 -17.53 -47.87
C PHE A 132 -13.32 -18.46 -49.05
N GLN A 133 -14.37 -19.16 -49.46
CA GLN A 133 -14.39 -19.86 -50.75
C GLN A 133 -14.64 -18.84 -51.88
N GLY A 134 -14.30 -19.18 -53.12
CA GLY A 134 -14.46 -18.29 -54.28
C GLY A 134 -15.89 -17.76 -54.52
N ASN A 135 -16.92 -18.39 -53.94
CA ASN A 135 -18.32 -17.97 -53.99
C ASN A 135 -18.72 -16.96 -52.90
N GLY A 136 -17.81 -16.58 -52.00
CA GLY A 136 -18.08 -15.67 -50.88
C GLY A 136 -18.57 -16.33 -49.59
N VAL A 137 -18.68 -17.66 -49.55
CA VAL A 137 -19.01 -18.39 -48.32
C VAL A 137 -17.78 -18.43 -47.41
N LEU A 138 -17.94 -17.98 -46.16
CA LEU A 138 -16.90 -18.09 -45.13
C LEU A 138 -16.62 -19.56 -44.83
N TRP A 139 -15.39 -20.00 -45.09
CA TRP A 139 -14.95 -21.36 -44.82
C TRP A 139 -14.56 -21.54 -43.35
N PHE A 140 -13.70 -20.67 -42.84
CA PHE A 140 -13.33 -20.65 -41.43
C PHE A 140 -12.83 -19.27 -41.02
N THR A 141 -12.86 -19.02 -39.71
CA THR A 141 -12.26 -17.84 -39.08
C THR A 141 -11.40 -18.26 -37.90
N LYS A 142 -10.28 -17.55 -37.69
CA LYS A 142 -9.40 -17.72 -36.54
C LYS A 142 -9.19 -16.36 -35.88
N ARG A 143 -9.65 -16.23 -34.64
CA ARG A 143 -9.25 -15.11 -33.79
C ARG A 143 -7.78 -15.24 -33.39
N LEU A 144 -7.00 -14.21 -33.69
CA LEU A 144 -5.59 -14.08 -33.35
C LEU A 144 -5.50 -13.43 -31.96
N GLN A 145 -4.59 -13.93 -31.13
CA GLN A 145 -4.30 -13.37 -29.80
C GLN A 145 -3.08 -12.44 -29.82
N TYR A 146 -2.69 -12.01 -31.02
CA TYR A 146 -1.55 -11.17 -31.32
C TYR A 146 -1.90 -10.29 -32.52
N THR A 147 -1.18 -9.18 -32.70
CA THR A 147 -1.36 -8.31 -33.87
C THR A 147 -0.56 -8.86 -35.05
N PRO A 148 -1.20 -9.23 -36.16
CA PRO A 148 -0.49 -9.74 -37.32
C PRO A 148 0.16 -8.59 -38.12
N CYS A 149 1.33 -8.84 -38.70
CA CYS A 149 2.09 -7.83 -39.45
C CYS A 149 1.98 -8.08 -40.95
N CYS A 150 2.32 -9.30 -41.35
CA CYS A 150 2.20 -9.78 -42.72
C CYS A 150 1.84 -11.26 -42.71
N PHE A 151 1.28 -11.72 -43.81
CA PHE A 151 0.92 -13.12 -43.97
C PHE A 151 1.07 -13.60 -45.40
N HIS A 152 1.13 -14.92 -45.58
CA HIS A 152 1.20 -15.56 -46.88
C HIS A 152 0.52 -16.93 -46.86
N PRO A 153 -0.63 -17.10 -47.54
CA PRO A 153 -1.27 -18.39 -47.74
C PRO A 153 -0.56 -19.16 -48.86
N TYR A 154 -0.45 -20.48 -48.69
CA TYR A 154 0.10 -21.37 -49.71
C TYR A 154 -0.55 -22.75 -49.60
N ILE A 155 -0.44 -23.51 -50.67
CA ILE A 155 -1.04 -24.84 -50.77
C ILE A 155 0.07 -25.90 -50.73
N LEU A 156 -0.22 -27.02 -50.07
CA LEU A 156 0.69 -28.13 -49.87
C LEU A 156 -0.04 -29.45 -50.12
N GLY A 157 0.52 -30.33 -50.96
CA GLY A 157 -0.02 -31.65 -51.30
C GLY A 157 -0.45 -31.79 -52.78
N ASP A 158 -0.45 -33.03 -53.28
CA ASP A 158 -0.97 -33.38 -54.61
C ASP A 158 -2.48 -33.70 -54.54
N HIS A 159 -3.15 -33.70 -55.70
CA HIS A 159 -4.61 -33.61 -55.94
C HIS A 159 -5.59 -34.35 -55.00
N SER A 160 -5.18 -35.36 -54.22
CA SER A 160 -6.02 -36.06 -53.24
C SER A 160 -5.94 -35.53 -51.80
N GLU A 161 -4.88 -34.81 -51.40
CA GLU A 161 -4.67 -34.29 -50.03
C GLU A 161 -4.22 -32.83 -50.01
N VAL A 162 -4.94 -31.96 -50.72
CA VAL A 162 -4.64 -30.52 -50.73
C VAL A 162 -4.86 -29.91 -49.35
N LYS A 163 -3.78 -29.45 -48.71
CA LYS A 163 -3.81 -28.71 -47.44
C LYS A 163 -3.59 -27.23 -47.68
N THR A 164 -4.51 -26.41 -47.17
CA THR A 164 -4.40 -24.95 -47.18
C THR A 164 -3.62 -24.49 -45.95
N MET A 165 -2.42 -23.98 -46.20
CA MET A 165 -1.50 -23.50 -45.17
C MET A 165 -1.42 -21.97 -45.20
N CYS A 166 -1.10 -21.36 -44.07
CA CYS A 166 -0.93 -19.92 -43.97
C CYS A 166 0.17 -19.57 -42.99
N MET A 167 1.11 -18.72 -43.42
CA MET A 167 2.15 -18.16 -42.54
C MET A 167 1.69 -16.78 -42.10
N ILE A 168 1.68 -16.53 -40.80
CA ILE A 168 1.33 -15.23 -40.22
C ILE A 168 2.48 -14.81 -39.31
N VAL A 169 2.94 -13.56 -39.45
CA VAL A 169 3.98 -13.00 -38.59
C VAL A 169 3.33 -12.14 -37.51
N SER A 170 3.66 -12.41 -36.25
CA SER A 170 3.20 -11.62 -35.10
C SER A 170 4.02 -10.35 -34.89
N ASP A 171 3.48 -9.45 -34.08
CA ASP A 171 4.15 -8.29 -33.53
C ASP A 171 5.32 -8.59 -32.60
N THR A 172 5.41 -9.82 -32.11
CA THR A 172 6.46 -10.36 -31.25
C THR A 172 7.60 -11.05 -32.02
N ASP A 173 7.73 -10.74 -33.32
CA ASP A 173 8.76 -11.28 -34.23
C ASP A 173 8.72 -12.81 -34.31
N THR A 174 7.53 -13.42 -34.28
CA THR A 174 7.37 -14.87 -34.47
C THR A 174 6.62 -15.17 -35.76
N VAL A 175 7.08 -16.17 -36.51
CA VAL A 175 6.34 -16.72 -37.64
C VAL A 175 5.52 -17.90 -37.16
N LEU A 176 4.21 -17.86 -37.43
CA LEU A 176 3.25 -18.90 -37.08
C LEU A 176 2.69 -19.52 -38.36
N ILE A 177 2.84 -20.84 -38.51
CA ILE A 177 2.35 -21.59 -39.67
C ILE A 177 1.09 -22.34 -39.25
N TYR A 178 -0.02 -21.98 -39.85
CA TYR A 178 -1.33 -22.58 -39.63
C TYR A 178 -1.70 -23.53 -40.77
N GLU A 179 -2.27 -24.69 -40.40
CA GLU A 179 -3.12 -25.48 -41.28
C GLU A 179 -4.56 -25.15 -40.91
N GLN A 180 -5.25 -24.40 -41.77
CA GLN A 180 -6.55 -23.79 -41.46
C GLN A 180 -6.51 -22.98 -40.14
N THR A 181 -7.10 -23.49 -39.07
CA THR A 181 -7.14 -22.88 -37.74
C THR A 181 -6.13 -23.49 -36.75
N LYS A 182 -5.48 -24.60 -37.12
CA LYS A 182 -4.53 -25.34 -36.26
C LYS A 182 -3.11 -24.84 -36.47
N LEU A 183 -2.44 -24.40 -35.41
CA LEU A 183 -1.02 -24.06 -35.45
C LEU A 183 -0.19 -25.33 -35.63
N ARG A 184 0.61 -25.40 -36.70
CA ARG A 184 1.51 -26.53 -37.00
C ARG A 184 2.95 -26.24 -36.65
N TRP A 185 3.37 -24.99 -36.77
CA TRP A 185 4.74 -24.59 -36.50
C TRP A 185 4.80 -23.17 -35.98
N SER A 186 5.76 -22.87 -35.11
CA SER A 186 6.08 -21.52 -34.68
C SER A 186 7.60 -21.39 -34.49
N ALA A 187 8.17 -20.28 -34.93
CA ALA A 187 9.58 -19.98 -34.73
C ALA A 187 9.80 -18.48 -34.53
N LYS A 188 10.79 -18.13 -33.70
CA LYS A 188 11.21 -16.74 -33.53
C LYS A 188 12.07 -16.31 -34.73
N LEU A 189 11.77 -15.14 -35.27
CA LEU A 189 12.50 -14.50 -36.35
C LEU A 189 13.61 -13.62 -35.79
N PHE A 190 14.60 -13.31 -36.64
CA PHE A 190 15.71 -12.42 -36.28
C PHE A 190 15.30 -10.94 -36.21
N TYR A 191 14.27 -10.57 -36.97
CA TYR A 191 13.69 -9.23 -37.05
C TYR A 191 12.24 -9.35 -37.54
N ARG A 192 11.48 -8.24 -37.46
CA ARG A 192 10.10 -8.13 -37.94
C ARG A 192 10.02 -7.90 -39.45
N PRO A 193 9.59 -8.87 -40.27
CA PRO A 193 9.41 -8.64 -41.71
C PRO A 193 8.13 -7.84 -42.00
N CYS A 194 8.20 -6.93 -42.96
CA CYS A 194 7.03 -6.29 -43.57
C CYS A 194 6.38 -7.18 -44.63
N ILE A 195 7.14 -8.06 -45.28
CA ILE A 195 6.65 -9.04 -46.25
C ILE A 195 7.27 -10.41 -45.95
N ILE A 196 6.41 -11.43 -45.95
CA ILE A 196 6.80 -12.84 -45.94
C ILE A 196 6.31 -13.50 -47.23
N ALA A 197 7.15 -14.29 -47.88
CA ALA A 197 6.78 -15.05 -49.06
C ALA A 197 7.44 -16.43 -49.06
N ARG A 198 6.89 -17.36 -49.85
CA ARG A 198 7.47 -18.67 -50.10
C ARG A 198 8.05 -18.71 -51.50
N ALA A 199 9.34 -19.00 -51.61
CA ALA A 199 10.03 -19.16 -52.89
C ALA A 199 10.48 -20.61 -53.12
N SER A 200 10.45 -21.04 -54.37
CA SER A 200 10.96 -22.35 -54.78
C SER A 200 12.14 -22.15 -55.72
N PHE A 201 13.34 -22.50 -55.24
CA PHE A 201 14.57 -22.49 -56.02
C PHE A 201 14.86 -23.91 -56.54
N LYS A 202 15.66 -24.02 -57.61
CA LYS A 202 16.03 -25.32 -58.20
C LYS A 202 16.65 -26.28 -57.18
N ALA A 203 17.44 -25.76 -56.24
CA ALA A 203 18.11 -26.54 -55.20
C ALA A 203 17.33 -26.65 -53.87
N LEU A 204 16.36 -25.76 -53.63
CA LEU A 204 15.62 -25.69 -52.36
C LEU A 204 14.18 -25.24 -52.62
N GLN A 205 13.23 -26.15 -52.46
CA GLN A 205 11.82 -25.83 -52.55
C GLN A 205 11.28 -25.34 -51.20
N GLY A 206 10.41 -24.33 -51.23
CA GLY A 206 9.73 -23.83 -50.04
C GLY A 206 10.61 -23.03 -49.08
N CYS A 207 11.60 -22.30 -49.61
CA CYS A 207 12.37 -21.34 -48.84
C CYS A 207 11.51 -20.15 -48.42
N LEU A 208 11.67 -19.70 -47.17
CA LEU A 208 11.01 -18.51 -46.65
C LEU A 208 11.81 -17.27 -47.04
N VAL A 209 11.13 -16.29 -47.63
CA VAL A 209 11.70 -14.99 -47.98
C VAL A 209 11.14 -13.97 -47.02
N LEU A 210 12.03 -13.29 -46.31
CA LEU A 210 11.71 -12.26 -45.32
C LEU A 210 12.30 -10.93 -45.81
N LEU A 211 11.47 -9.89 -45.87
CA LEU A 211 11.89 -8.52 -46.18
C LEU A 211 11.59 -7.61 -45.00
N SER A 212 12.59 -6.89 -44.52
CA SER A 212 12.46 -5.84 -43.50
C SER A 212 12.08 -4.48 -44.12
N GLU A 213 11.49 -3.60 -43.31
CA GLU A 213 11.30 -2.18 -43.67
C GLU A 213 12.62 -1.45 -43.93
N THR A 214 13.72 -1.88 -43.29
CA THR A 214 15.08 -1.36 -43.49
C THR A 214 15.71 -1.79 -44.82
N GLY A 215 15.08 -2.71 -45.57
CA GLY A 215 15.61 -3.28 -46.81
C GLY A 215 16.42 -4.56 -46.62
N ASP A 216 16.51 -5.11 -45.40
CA ASP A 216 17.16 -6.40 -45.17
C ASP A 216 16.35 -7.55 -45.77
N LEU A 217 16.92 -8.25 -46.74
CA LEU A 217 16.32 -9.43 -47.38
C LEU A 217 17.02 -10.70 -46.88
N ARG A 218 16.27 -11.65 -46.32
CA ARG A 218 16.81 -12.95 -45.87
C ARG A 218 16.02 -14.13 -46.41
N PHE A 219 16.76 -15.19 -46.69
CA PHE A 219 16.25 -16.50 -47.09
C PHE A 219 16.43 -17.48 -45.92
N CYS A 220 15.34 -18.06 -45.45
CA CYS A 220 15.32 -18.92 -44.26
C CYS A 220 14.66 -20.27 -44.57
N TYR A 221 14.98 -21.26 -43.74
CA TYR A 221 14.30 -22.55 -43.68
C TYR A 221 13.87 -22.83 -42.24
N LEU A 222 12.97 -23.78 -42.04
CA LEU A 222 12.47 -24.15 -40.72
C LEU A 222 13.51 -25.04 -40.02
N GLY A 223 14.07 -24.57 -38.91
CA GLY A 223 15.01 -25.37 -38.11
C GLY A 223 14.28 -26.45 -37.33
N THR A 224 14.67 -27.71 -37.49
CA THR A 224 14.04 -28.87 -36.83
C THR A 224 14.77 -29.34 -35.58
N GLU A 225 15.95 -28.80 -35.30
CA GLU A 225 16.74 -29.16 -34.13
C GLU A 225 16.34 -28.28 -32.92
N PRO A 226 15.84 -28.88 -31.82
CA PRO A 226 15.60 -28.13 -30.60
C PRO A 226 16.95 -27.64 -30.06
N MET A 227 17.04 -26.36 -29.68
CA MET A 227 18.16 -25.90 -28.86
C MET A 227 18.03 -26.53 -27.48
N ILE A 228 18.65 -27.68 -27.28
CA ILE A 228 18.80 -28.29 -25.97
C ILE A 228 19.74 -27.37 -25.20
N PHE A 229 19.24 -26.76 -24.12
CA PHE A 229 20.08 -26.01 -23.20
C PHE A 229 21.00 -26.99 -22.49
N MET A 230 22.16 -27.26 -23.06
CA MET A 230 23.27 -27.87 -22.35
C MET A 230 24.03 -26.74 -21.69
N ALA A 231 24.07 -26.76 -20.35
CA ALA A 231 24.99 -25.88 -19.64
C ALA A 231 26.39 -26.14 -20.20
N PRO A 232 27.09 -25.11 -20.71
CA PRO A 232 28.44 -25.29 -21.22
C PRO A 232 29.31 -25.89 -20.11
N GLU A 233 30.22 -26.80 -20.47
CA GLU A 233 31.18 -27.36 -19.53
C GLU A 233 31.92 -26.21 -18.84
N ARG A 234 31.75 -26.10 -17.52
CA ARG A 234 32.38 -25.03 -16.74
C ARG A 234 33.90 -25.24 -16.79
N PRO A 235 34.69 -24.20 -17.08
CA PRO A 235 36.13 -24.29 -16.92
C PRO A 235 36.46 -24.58 -15.43
N PRO A 236 37.55 -25.31 -15.14
CA PRO A 236 37.97 -25.56 -13.77
C PRO A 236 38.36 -24.24 -13.09
N GLU A 237 37.48 -23.70 -12.24
CA GLU A 237 37.77 -22.53 -11.41
C GLU A 237 38.66 -22.92 -10.21
N ASP A 238 39.57 -22.02 -9.83
CA ASP A 238 40.49 -22.20 -8.70
C ASP A 238 39.78 -21.85 -7.38
N TYR A 239 39.35 -22.86 -6.62
CA TYR A 239 38.54 -22.74 -5.38
C TYR A 239 39.27 -22.08 -4.19
N LYS A 240 40.52 -21.64 -4.34
CA LYS A 240 41.30 -21.06 -3.24
C LYS A 240 40.71 -19.75 -2.72
N ASP A 241 40.32 -18.86 -3.61
CA ASP A 241 39.80 -17.55 -3.22
C ASP A 241 38.42 -17.68 -2.56
N THR A 242 37.56 -18.54 -3.10
CA THR A 242 36.23 -18.83 -2.54
C THR A 242 36.34 -19.48 -1.15
N LYS A 243 37.31 -20.40 -0.95
CA LYS A 243 37.55 -21.02 0.36
C LYS A 243 38.06 -20.01 1.39
N ASN A 244 38.94 -19.10 0.99
CA ASN A 244 39.46 -18.05 1.87
C ASN A 244 38.34 -17.07 2.27
N GLN A 245 37.47 -16.67 1.33
CA GLN A 245 36.28 -15.86 1.62
C GLN A 245 35.33 -16.57 2.59
N LEU A 246 35.10 -17.88 2.43
CA LEU A 246 34.23 -18.67 3.30
C LEU A 246 34.80 -18.77 4.74
N VAL A 247 36.13 -18.90 4.87
CA VAL A 247 36.81 -18.88 6.18
C VAL A 247 36.69 -17.49 6.83
N GLN A 248 36.83 -16.43 6.05
CA GLN A 248 36.68 -15.06 6.53
C GLN A 248 35.25 -14.78 7.01
N LEU A 249 34.23 -15.14 6.22
CA LEU A 249 32.82 -15.00 6.60
C LEU A 249 32.45 -15.81 7.85
N LYS A 250 32.96 -17.05 7.98
CA LYS A 250 32.76 -17.86 9.20
C LYS A 250 33.36 -17.20 10.45
N LYS A 251 34.53 -16.56 10.30
CA LYS A 251 35.17 -15.82 11.39
C LYS A 251 34.38 -14.56 11.76
N GLU A 252 33.81 -13.86 10.79
CA GLU A 252 32.94 -12.71 11.01
C GLU A 252 31.64 -13.12 11.75
N LEU A 253 30.99 -14.21 11.35
CA LEU A 253 29.80 -14.75 12.03
C LEU A 253 30.08 -15.17 13.48
N GLN A 254 31.22 -15.82 13.74
CA GLN A 254 31.63 -16.17 15.11
C GLN A 254 31.88 -14.91 15.96
N ASN A 255 32.46 -13.87 15.36
CA ASN A 255 32.68 -12.59 16.05
C ASN A 255 31.37 -11.85 16.33
N MET A 256 30.36 -11.95 15.45
CA MET A 256 29.02 -11.37 15.71
C MET A 256 28.31 -12.08 16.86
N SER A 257 28.41 -13.40 16.95
CA SER A 257 27.82 -14.17 18.06
C SER A 257 28.48 -13.92 19.43
N LEU A 258 29.67 -13.31 19.46
CA LEU A 258 30.43 -12.97 20.68
C LEU A 258 30.33 -11.48 21.04
N ARG A 259 29.81 -10.63 20.14
CA ARG A 259 29.44 -9.26 20.45
C ARG A 259 28.06 -9.28 21.11
N ASP A 260 28.02 -9.66 22.38
CA ASP A 260 26.96 -9.19 23.27
C ASP A 260 26.95 -7.64 23.20
N GLU A 261 25.75 -7.06 23.28
CA GLU A 261 25.27 -5.67 23.13
C GLU A 261 26.07 -4.50 23.77
N ALA A 262 27.40 -4.60 23.90
CA ALA A 262 28.27 -3.58 24.45
C ALA A 262 28.70 -2.58 23.36
N ASP A 263 28.08 -1.40 23.41
CA ASP A 263 28.62 -0.11 22.98
C ASP A 263 29.02 0.06 21.50
N THR A 264 28.11 -0.21 20.55
CA THR A 264 28.12 0.62 19.34
C THR A 264 27.58 2.00 19.70
N LEU A 265 28.49 2.93 20.00
CA LEU A 265 28.14 4.34 20.19
C LEU A 265 27.24 4.79 19.02
N PRO A 266 26.08 5.41 19.29
CA PRO A 266 25.16 5.79 18.25
C PRO A 266 25.85 6.75 17.27
N LEU A 267 25.73 6.47 15.98
CA LEU A 267 26.32 7.30 14.90
C LEU A 267 25.63 8.66 14.77
N LEU A 268 24.56 8.89 15.52
CA LEU A 268 23.77 10.10 15.55
C LEU A 268 23.64 10.60 16.99
N LYS A 269 23.87 11.90 17.21
CA LYS A 269 23.62 12.55 18.49
C LYS A 269 22.46 13.52 18.36
N LEU A 270 21.45 13.36 19.21
CA LEU A 270 20.32 14.28 19.32
C LEU A 270 20.54 15.20 20.53
N ASN A 271 20.41 16.51 20.31
CA ASN A 271 20.36 17.50 21.38
C ASN A 271 19.10 18.35 21.21
N THR A 272 18.09 18.10 22.02
CA THR A 272 16.87 18.90 22.01
C THR A 272 16.97 20.08 22.98
N ARG A 273 16.54 21.26 22.51
CA ARG A 273 16.41 22.51 23.26
C ARG A 273 14.97 22.98 23.22
N ILE A 274 14.47 23.41 24.37
CA ILE A 274 13.13 23.97 24.50
C ILE A 274 13.26 25.48 24.54
N LEU A 275 12.59 26.15 23.61
CA LEU A 275 12.54 27.61 23.56
C LEU A 275 11.33 28.14 24.34
N SER A 276 11.30 29.46 24.57
CA SER A 276 10.23 30.13 25.33
C SER A 276 8.84 29.82 24.76
N VAL A 277 7.88 29.60 25.68
CA VAL A 277 6.47 29.43 25.37
C VAL A 277 5.90 30.78 24.92
N ARG A 278 5.21 30.78 23.78
CA ARG A 278 4.49 31.94 23.23
C ARG A 278 3.00 31.73 23.42
N SER A 279 2.27 32.81 23.69
CA SER A 279 0.81 32.78 23.74
C SER A 279 0.27 33.45 22.49
N GLU A 280 -0.54 32.72 21.72
CA GLU A 280 -1.28 33.22 20.56
C GLU A 280 -2.78 33.08 20.86
N GLY A 281 -3.38 34.10 21.47
CA GLY A 281 -4.77 34.05 21.93
C GLY A 281 -4.96 33.04 23.07
N PRO A 282 -5.98 32.14 23.03
CA PRO A 282 -6.15 31.10 24.04
C PRO A 282 -5.13 29.96 23.92
N ARG A 283 -4.28 29.97 22.87
CA ARG A 283 -3.31 28.91 22.61
C ARG A 283 -1.97 29.23 23.23
N LYS A 284 -1.32 28.21 23.77
CA LYS A 284 0.09 28.24 24.18
C LYS A 284 0.89 27.33 23.28
N LEU A 285 1.96 27.87 22.74
CA LEU A 285 2.81 27.25 21.75
C LEU A 285 4.23 27.21 22.29
N CYS A 286 4.88 26.05 22.21
CA CYS A 286 6.27 25.88 22.61
C CYS A 286 7.11 25.45 21.41
N ASN A 287 8.18 26.18 21.12
CA ASN A 287 9.09 25.80 20.05
C ASN A 287 10.16 24.84 20.61
N VAL A 288 10.27 23.67 20.00
CA VAL A 288 11.25 22.64 20.32
C VAL A 288 12.25 22.59 19.17
N GLU A 289 13.52 22.86 19.47
CA GLU A 289 14.63 22.76 18.51
C GLU A 289 15.41 21.47 18.77
N VAL A 290 15.57 20.61 17.76
CA VAL A 290 16.39 19.40 17.84
C VAL A 290 17.61 19.56 16.95
N ASP A 291 18.79 19.64 17.56
CA ASP A 291 20.06 19.60 16.85
C ASP A 291 20.43 18.14 16.60
N VAL A 292 20.49 17.76 15.31
CA VAL A 292 20.81 16.41 14.86
C VAL A 292 22.22 16.43 14.33
N THR A 293 23.16 15.83 15.08
CA THR A 293 24.58 15.83 14.74
C THR A 293 25.03 14.44 14.30
N PRO A 294 25.42 14.24 13.03
CA PRO A 294 25.99 12.98 12.57
C PRO A 294 27.44 12.83 13.00
N SER A 295 27.84 11.63 13.43
CA SER A 295 29.24 11.25 13.68
C SER A 295 29.94 10.77 12.40
N LEU A 296 29.16 10.32 11.41
CA LEU A 296 29.59 9.87 10.07
C LEU A 296 28.51 10.27 9.05
N ALA A 297 28.83 10.30 7.75
CA ALA A 297 27.83 10.60 6.71
C ALA A 297 26.70 9.54 6.70
N ILE A 298 25.46 10.00 6.84
CA ILE A 298 24.26 9.15 6.93
C ILE A 298 23.35 9.45 5.73
N SER A 299 22.84 8.42 5.06
CA SER A 299 22.10 8.54 3.80
C SER A 299 20.66 8.98 4.03
N THR A 300 19.95 8.35 4.98
CA THR A 300 18.60 8.76 5.34
C THR A 300 18.41 8.85 6.84
N VAL A 301 17.72 9.89 7.31
CA VAL A 301 17.33 10.07 8.70
C VAL A 301 15.85 10.39 8.75
N GLN A 302 15.09 9.64 9.54
CA GLN A 302 13.71 9.94 9.89
C GLN A 302 13.62 10.25 11.37
N ILE A 303 13.12 11.44 11.69
CA ILE A 303 12.90 11.88 13.06
C ILE A 303 11.41 11.90 13.33
N THR A 304 10.99 11.16 14.36
CA THR A 304 9.61 11.06 14.80
C THR A 304 9.48 11.61 16.20
N PHE A 305 8.55 12.55 16.39
CA PHE A 305 8.18 13.09 17.69
C PHE A 305 6.95 12.37 18.22
N GLN A 306 7.05 11.79 19.41
CA GLN A 306 5.96 11.11 20.10
C GLN A 306 5.62 11.84 21.39
N THR A 307 4.36 12.28 21.50
CA THR A 307 3.74 12.84 22.70
C THR A 307 2.44 12.12 22.99
N ILE A 308 1.98 12.19 24.24
CA ILE A 308 0.71 11.62 24.66
C ILE A 308 -0.38 12.66 24.46
N THR A 309 -1.52 12.26 23.87
CA THR A 309 -2.69 13.12 23.73
C THR A 309 -3.12 13.65 25.11
N PRO A 310 -3.49 14.94 25.24
CA PRO A 310 -3.83 15.89 24.18
C PRO A 310 -2.66 16.76 23.70
N LEU A 311 -1.40 16.48 24.07
CA LEU A 311 -0.25 17.24 23.56
C LEU A 311 0.15 16.74 22.17
N VAL A 312 0.38 17.67 21.24
CA VAL A 312 0.73 17.40 19.84
C VAL A 312 1.96 18.21 19.46
N ILE A 313 2.85 17.58 18.68
CA ILE A 313 4.02 18.22 18.09
C ILE A 313 3.91 18.20 16.57
N LEU A 314 4.13 19.36 15.95
CA LEU A 314 4.11 19.53 14.49
C LEU A 314 5.45 20.06 13.98
N PRO A 315 6.03 19.46 12.93
CA PRO A 315 5.61 18.22 12.28
C PRO A 315 5.87 16.97 13.14
N LYS A 316 5.01 15.94 13.03
CA LYS A 316 5.18 14.66 13.75
C LYS A 316 6.38 13.85 13.24
N VAL A 317 6.65 13.92 11.94
CA VAL A 317 7.76 13.21 11.27
C VAL A 317 8.52 14.16 10.37
N VAL A 318 9.85 14.11 10.41
CA VAL A 318 10.75 14.88 9.56
C VAL A 318 11.73 13.93 8.88
N HIS A 319 11.86 14.03 7.56
CA HIS A 319 12.80 13.24 6.78
C HIS A 319 13.96 14.13 6.32
N LEU A 320 15.18 13.68 6.58
CA LEU A 320 16.42 14.29 6.11
C LEU A 320 17.15 13.29 5.21
N LYS A 321 17.74 13.80 4.12
CA LYS A 321 18.58 13.03 3.20
C LYS A 321 20.01 13.55 3.28
N ASP A 322 20.97 12.64 3.21
CA ASP A 322 22.40 12.90 3.10
C ASP A 322 22.92 13.89 4.18
N LEU A 323 22.77 13.51 5.45
CA LEU A 323 23.17 14.33 6.58
C LEU A 323 24.70 14.23 6.81
N THR A 324 25.40 15.34 6.59
CA THR A 324 26.85 15.47 6.75
C THR A 324 27.26 16.47 7.82
N GLU A 325 26.44 17.50 8.05
CA GLU A 325 26.63 18.52 9.07
C GLU A 325 25.48 18.51 10.08
N THR A 326 25.67 19.18 11.23
CA THR A 326 24.61 19.34 12.22
C THR A 326 23.46 20.14 11.63
N MET A 327 22.24 19.59 11.71
CA MET A 327 21.03 20.27 11.29
C MET A 327 20.09 20.51 12.47
N THR A 328 19.58 21.73 12.60
CA THR A 328 18.57 22.08 13.61
C THR A 328 17.18 21.96 13.01
N ILE A 329 16.35 21.11 13.59
CA ILE A 329 14.93 20.97 13.24
C ILE A 329 14.08 21.73 14.25
N ARG A 330 13.13 22.51 13.76
CA ARG A 330 12.14 23.21 14.59
C ARG A 330 10.82 22.47 14.54
N ALA A 331 10.32 22.11 15.71
CA ALA A 331 8.99 21.56 15.90
C ALA A 331 8.20 22.44 16.88
N LEU A 332 6.88 22.45 16.72
CA LEU A 332 5.95 23.23 17.53
C LEU A 332 5.11 22.29 18.38
N ALA A 333 5.29 22.36 19.69
CA ALA A 333 4.47 21.65 20.66
C ALA A 333 3.30 22.53 21.11
N HIS A 334 2.09 22.00 21.03
CA HIS A 334 0.89 22.66 21.52
C HIS A 334 -0.13 21.62 21.99
N ARG A 335 -1.20 22.08 22.60
CA ARG A 335 -2.34 21.22 22.92
C ARG A 335 -3.27 21.11 21.71
N ASP A 336 -3.77 19.91 21.44
CA ASP A 336 -4.71 19.62 20.36
C ASP A 336 -5.99 20.46 20.49
N ASP A 337 -6.43 21.05 19.38
CA ASP A 337 -7.62 21.91 19.34
C ASP A 337 -8.92 21.10 19.39
N ASP A 338 -8.90 19.88 18.83
CA ASP A 338 -10.06 18.99 18.79
C ASP A 338 -10.32 18.32 20.15
N ASP A 339 -9.32 18.33 21.05
CA ASP A 339 -9.35 17.64 22.34
C ASP A 339 -9.26 18.61 23.54
N SER A 340 -10.36 19.34 23.74
CA SER A 340 -10.49 20.32 24.82
C SER A 340 -10.75 19.69 26.20
N GLU A 341 -11.27 18.46 26.26
CA GLU A 341 -11.76 17.87 27.51
C GLU A 341 -10.76 16.92 28.18
N SER A 342 -9.85 16.29 27.43
CA SER A 342 -8.93 15.28 27.99
C SER A 342 -7.89 15.87 28.95
N VAL A 343 -7.51 15.14 29.98
CA VAL A 343 -6.44 15.56 30.89
C VAL A 343 -5.07 15.28 30.29
N VAL A 344 -4.10 16.17 30.53
CA VAL A 344 -2.70 15.89 30.16
C VAL A 344 -2.13 14.89 31.17
N SER A 345 -1.77 13.70 30.69
CA SER A 345 -1.24 12.62 31.53
C SER A 345 0.29 12.62 31.64
N SER A 346 1.01 13.23 30.69
CA SER A 346 2.47 13.36 30.66
C SER A 346 2.92 14.62 29.94
N MET A 347 4.01 15.23 30.43
CA MET A 347 4.71 16.32 29.74
C MET A 347 5.91 15.81 28.92
N GLU A 348 6.16 14.51 28.89
CA GLU A 348 7.29 13.93 28.18
C GLU A 348 7.03 13.85 26.66
N CYS A 349 8.02 14.31 25.90
CA CYS A 349 8.13 14.18 24.46
C CYS A 349 9.31 13.27 24.15
N THR A 350 9.05 12.15 23.50
CA THR A 350 10.09 11.22 23.04
C THR A 350 10.40 11.49 21.58
N THR A 351 11.66 11.77 21.27
CA THR A 351 12.17 11.93 19.91
C THR A 351 12.90 10.66 19.51
N TYR A 352 12.44 10.01 18.44
CA TYR A 352 13.11 8.88 17.82
C TYR A 352 13.78 9.35 16.53
N ALA A 353 15.05 9.00 16.34
CA ALA A 353 15.74 9.19 15.08
C ALA A 353 16.16 7.83 14.53
N TYR A 354 15.50 7.43 13.45
CA TYR A 354 15.85 6.26 12.65
C TYR A 354 16.81 6.71 11.57
N TYR A 355 17.92 6.00 11.38
CA TYR A 355 18.90 6.36 10.37
C TYR A 355 19.41 5.15 9.59
N SER A 356 19.79 5.38 8.33
CA SER A 356 20.48 4.40 7.48
C SER A 356 21.81 4.95 7.00
N THR A 357 22.86 4.14 7.08
CA THR A 357 24.20 4.50 6.58
C THR A 357 24.29 4.26 5.07
N ALA A 358 25.40 4.66 4.43
CA ALA A 358 25.68 4.31 3.03
C ALA A 358 25.89 2.80 2.81
N SER A 359 26.15 2.05 3.87
CA SER A 359 26.25 0.58 3.89
C SER A 359 24.93 -0.12 4.28
N ASP A 360 23.81 0.61 4.31
CA ASP A 360 22.46 0.13 4.64
C ASP A 360 22.30 -0.44 6.06
N GLU A 361 23.17 -0.04 6.98
CA GLU A 361 23.01 -0.36 8.40
C GLU A 361 21.96 0.57 9.02
N LEU A 362 20.96 -0.03 9.66
CA LEU A 362 19.88 0.69 10.33
C LEU A 362 20.22 0.89 11.81
N GLY A 363 20.01 2.11 12.31
CA GLY A 363 20.14 2.42 13.73
C GLY A 363 19.01 3.30 14.23
N VAL A 364 18.80 3.25 15.55
CA VAL A 364 17.77 4.04 16.25
C VAL A 364 18.40 4.76 17.43
N VAL A 365 18.11 6.05 17.55
CA VAL A 365 18.45 6.86 18.73
C VAL A 365 17.17 7.39 19.34
N GLN A 366 17.01 7.22 20.65
CA GLN A 366 15.89 7.73 21.41
C GLN A 366 16.36 8.80 22.39
N GLN A 367 15.62 9.91 22.46
CA GLN A 367 15.83 10.97 23.45
C GLN A 367 14.49 11.40 24.05
N ILE A 368 14.41 11.52 25.38
CA ILE A 368 13.21 11.98 26.09
C ILE A 368 13.44 13.40 26.61
N VAL A 369 12.46 14.27 26.42
CA VAL A 369 12.51 15.69 26.77
C VAL A 369 11.21 16.09 27.45
N ARG A 370 11.24 16.86 28.53
CA ARG A 370 10.05 17.34 29.23
C ARG A 370 9.59 18.70 28.70
N LEU A 371 8.36 18.78 28.19
CA LEU A 371 7.74 20.02 27.73
C LEU A 371 7.35 20.95 28.90
N PRO A 372 7.26 22.28 28.69
CA PRO A 372 6.93 23.23 29.76
C PRO A 372 5.52 23.05 30.33
N LEU A 373 5.39 23.07 31.65
CA LEU A 373 4.11 22.89 32.37
C LEU A 373 3.06 23.93 31.98
N SER A 374 3.51 25.14 31.63
CA SER A 374 2.68 26.21 31.09
C SER A 374 1.80 25.83 29.88
N LEU A 375 2.13 24.78 29.12
CA LEU A 375 1.27 24.26 28.03
C LEU A 375 -0.01 23.60 28.55
N ALA A 376 0.02 23.03 29.75
CA ALA A 376 -1.08 22.30 30.36
C ALA A 376 -1.80 23.10 31.47
N TYR A 377 -1.08 24.01 32.15
CA TYR A 377 -1.61 24.76 33.31
C TYR A 377 -1.34 26.27 33.23
N GLU A 378 -2.20 27.06 33.88
CA GLU A 378 -2.04 28.50 34.13
C GLU A 378 -2.02 28.79 35.62
N SER A 379 -1.34 29.85 36.04
CA SER A 379 -1.45 30.32 37.42
C SER A 379 -2.80 31.00 37.65
N HIS A 380 -3.44 30.67 38.77
CA HIS A 380 -4.66 31.32 39.23
C HIS A 380 -4.43 32.00 40.59
N PRO A 381 -4.91 33.24 40.80
CA PRO A 381 -4.58 34.02 42.00
C PRO A 381 -5.27 33.53 43.28
N THR A 382 -6.39 32.81 43.18
CA THR A 382 -7.14 32.29 44.35
C THR A 382 -7.45 30.80 44.22
N PRO A 383 -7.28 29.98 45.28
CA PRO A 383 -7.74 28.61 45.27
C PRO A 383 -9.28 28.55 45.39
N PRO A 384 -9.96 27.64 44.68
CA PRO A 384 -11.36 27.33 44.98
C PRO A 384 -11.48 26.66 46.36
N SER A 385 -12.66 26.78 46.98
CA SER A 385 -12.89 26.29 48.35
C SER A 385 -13.12 24.76 48.46
N ASP A 386 -13.38 24.08 47.35
CA ASP A 386 -13.79 22.67 47.33
C ASP A 386 -12.81 21.82 46.49
N PHE A 387 -12.15 20.87 47.14
CA PHE A 387 -11.19 19.94 46.54
C PHE A 387 -11.60 18.51 46.89
N SER A 388 -11.65 17.64 45.89
CA SER A 388 -12.08 16.24 46.03
C SER A 388 -10.93 15.32 46.44
N TRP A 389 -9.69 15.71 46.16
CA TRP A 389 -8.51 14.90 46.42
C TRP A 389 -7.38 15.71 47.06
N SER A 390 -6.62 15.07 47.94
CA SER A 390 -5.40 15.63 48.53
C SER A 390 -4.34 14.57 48.78
N ALA A 391 -3.07 14.93 48.57
CA ALA A 391 -1.93 14.14 48.98
C ALA A 391 -0.82 15.01 49.58
N LYS A 392 0.03 14.39 50.38
CA LYS A 392 1.14 14.98 51.10
C LYS A 392 2.45 14.28 50.74
N ILE A 393 3.32 15.03 50.11
CA ILE A 393 4.69 14.62 49.81
C ILE A 393 5.59 15.08 50.95
N VAL A 394 6.17 14.14 51.70
CA VAL A 394 7.14 14.43 52.78
C VAL A 394 8.55 14.39 52.21
N VAL A 395 9.33 15.40 52.54
CA VAL A 395 10.71 15.58 52.08
C VAL A 395 11.64 15.53 53.30
N ASP A 396 12.79 14.87 53.17
CA ASP A 396 13.77 14.82 54.28
C ASP A 396 14.42 16.20 54.54
N GLU A 397 14.65 16.97 53.48
CA GLU A 397 15.16 18.34 53.49
C GLU A 397 14.03 19.40 53.58
N THR A 398 14.39 20.69 53.70
CA THR A 398 13.37 21.76 53.67
C THR A 398 12.75 21.89 52.28
N PRO A 399 11.41 21.99 52.17
CA PRO A 399 10.75 22.20 50.88
C PRO A 399 11.23 23.51 50.25
N VAL A 400 11.63 23.42 48.99
CA VAL A 400 12.02 24.54 48.14
C VAL A 400 10.79 25.43 47.91
N ALA A 401 10.99 26.74 47.96
CA ALA A 401 9.93 27.70 47.66
C ALA A 401 9.33 27.44 46.27
N LEU A 402 7.99 27.46 46.16
CA LEU A 402 7.29 27.13 44.92
C LEU A 402 7.66 28.09 43.78
N ARG A 403 7.94 29.35 44.10
CA ARG A 403 8.48 30.34 43.14
C ARG A 403 9.79 29.90 42.49
N THR A 404 10.66 29.21 43.23
CA THR A 404 11.94 28.74 42.72
C THR A 404 11.77 27.50 41.84
N LEU A 405 10.83 26.61 42.21
CA LEU A 405 10.50 25.43 41.41
C LEU A 405 9.76 25.80 40.12
N PHE A 406 8.84 26.77 40.19
CA PHE A 406 7.93 27.15 39.11
C PHE A 406 8.16 28.60 38.67
N ASN A 407 9.37 28.88 38.20
CA ASN A 407 9.78 30.22 37.74
C ASN A 407 9.00 30.73 36.52
N GLU A 408 8.36 29.83 35.77
CA GLU A 408 7.54 30.14 34.59
C GLU A 408 6.19 30.81 34.94
N PHE A 409 5.77 30.79 36.21
CA PHE A 409 4.53 31.41 36.67
C PHE A 409 4.83 32.68 37.51
N VAL A 410 4.55 33.84 36.92
CA VAL A 410 4.91 35.17 37.46
C VAL A 410 4.16 35.53 38.74
N ASP A 411 2.95 34.98 38.93
CA ASP A 411 2.08 35.26 40.08
C ASP A 411 2.31 34.31 41.29
N SER A 412 3.43 33.58 41.32
CA SER A 412 3.70 32.58 42.36
C SER A 412 4.06 33.20 43.72
N SER A 413 3.27 32.88 44.75
CA SER A 413 3.68 33.13 46.14
C SER A 413 4.80 32.13 46.53
N PRO A 414 5.65 32.45 47.52
CA PRO A 414 6.74 31.54 47.91
C PRO A 414 6.24 30.21 48.51
N SER A 415 5.04 30.19 49.09
CA SER A 415 4.50 29.04 49.83
C SER A 415 3.30 28.38 49.18
N GLU A 416 2.52 29.09 48.36
CA GLU A 416 1.28 28.59 47.77
C GLU A 416 1.20 28.91 46.27
N LEU A 417 0.75 27.94 45.47
CA LEU A 417 0.55 28.09 44.04
C LEU A 417 -0.70 27.32 43.60
N CYS A 418 -1.61 28.01 42.90
CA CYS A 418 -2.80 27.41 42.33
C CYS A 418 -2.65 27.32 40.81
N PHE A 419 -2.78 26.12 40.27
CA PHE A 419 -2.74 25.80 38.85
C PHE A 419 -4.15 25.56 38.33
N ARG A 420 -4.50 26.20 37.22
CA ARG A 420 -5.73 25.95 36.46
C ARG A 420 -5.41 25.13 35.22
N ALA A 421 -6.11 24.02 34.98
CA ALA A 421 -5.91 23.19 33.79
C ALA A 421 -6.46 23.87 32.51
N ILE A 422 -5.73 23.77 31.40
CA ILE A 422 -6.10 24.32 30.07
C ILE A 422 -6.51 23.18 29.12
N PRO A 423 -7.59 23.29 28.32
CA PRO A 423 -8.70 24.25 28.33
C PRO A 423 -9.98 23.55 28.83
N GLY A 424 -10.19 23.50 30.14
CA GLY A 424 -11.48 23.03 30.64
C GLY A 424 -12.55 24.12 30.49
N PHE A 425 -13.64 23.85 29.76
CA PHE A 425 -14.89 24.63 29.87
C PHE A 425 -15.35 24.71 31.35
N ASN A 426 -15.06 23.66 32.12
CA ASN A 426 -15.11 23.65 33.57
C ASN A 426 -13.70 23.88 34.12
N ALA A 427 -13.49 25.00 34.82
CA ALA A 427 -12.20 25.29 35.43
C ALA A 427 -11.91 24.28 36.56
N LYS A 428 -10.93 23.41 36.33
CA LYS A 428 -10.39 22.46 37.32
C LYS A 428 -9.06 22.99 37.85
N TYR A 429 -8.85 22.82 39.14
CA TYR A 429 -7.73 23.46 39.85
C TYR A 429 -6.90 22.43 40.62
N VAL A 430 -5.60 22.69 40.68
CA VAL A 430 -4.63 22.00 41.53
C VAL A 430 -3.94 23.04 42.39
N TRP A 431 -4.10 22.96 43.69
CA TRP A 431 -3.48 23.85 44.66
C TRP A 431 -2.33 23.13 45.36
N VAL A 432 -1.17 23.76 45.38
CA VAL A 432 0.04 23.25 45.99
C VAL A 432 0.48 24.19 47.09
N THR A 433 0.72 23.65 48.29
CA THR A 433 1.20 24.38 49.46
C THR A 433 2.49 23.75 49.96
N ALA A 434 3.58 24.51 49.95
CA ALA A 434 4.82 24.14 50.60
C ALA A 434 4.71 24.49 52.10
N VAL A 435 4.85 23.49 52.97
CA VAL A 435 4.77 23.62 54.43
C VAL A 435 6.13 23.32 55.04
N PRO A 436 7.00 24.33 55.25
CA PRO A 436 8.34 24.13 55.81
C PRO A 436 8.33 23.51 57.21
N ALA A 437 7.33 23.82 58.03
CA ALA A 437 7.20 23.33 59.40
C ALA A 437 7.10 21.80 59.48
N ILE A 438 6.47 21.16 58.48
CA ILE A 438 6.22 19.71 58.44
C ILE A 438 7.07 19.04 57.35
N ARG A 439 7.97 19.81 56.71
CA ARG A 439 8.83 19.40 55.60
C ARG A 439 8.04 18.67 54.50
N SER A 440 6.93 19.27 54.06
CA SER A 440 6.05 18.63 53.09
C SER A 440 5.49 19.58 52.04
N TYR A 441 5.17 19.04 50.87
CA TYR A 441 4.26 19.66 49.92
C TYR A 441 2.89 19.02 50.06
N GLU A 442 1.86 19.82 50.30
CA GLU A 442 0.47 19.39 50.24
C GLU A 442 -0.09 19.77 48.87
N ILE A 443 -0.66 18.80 48.16
CA ILE A 443 -1.29 18.98 46.85
C ILE A 443 -2.77 18.68 47.04
N ARG A 444 -3.64 19.63 46.68
CA ARG A 444 -5.09 19.47 46.68
C ARG A 444 -5.61 19.67 45.25
N SER A 445 -6.48 18.81 44.78
CA SER A 445 -7.01 18.89 43.42
C SER A 445 -8.52 18.69 43.36
N SER A 446 -9.13 19.29 42.34
CA SER A 446 -10.54 19.05 41.97
C SER A 446 -10.80 17.62 41.46
N GLY A 447 -9.75 16.86 41.13
CA GLY A 447 -9.80 15.45 40.74
C GLY A 447 -8.41 14.82 40.77
N SER A 448 -8.32 13.51 40.96
CA SER A 448 -7.03 12.80 41.02
C SER A 448 -6.29 12.84 39.67
N GLU A 449 -7.03 12.94 38.57
CA GLU A 449 -6.53 12.93 37.20
C GLU A 449 -5.65 14.15 36.91
N TYR A 450 -6.01 15.31 37.47
CA TYR A 450 -5.28 16.57 37.26
C TYR A 450 -4.04 16.70 38.15
N ALA A 451 -3.92 15.89 39.21
CA ALA A 451 -2.80 15.97 40.13
C ALA A 451 -1.50 15.37 39.58
N ASN A 452 -1.58 14.39 38.66
CA ASN A 452 -0.42 13.61 38.22
C ASN A 452 0.74 14.47 37.71
N VAL A 453 0.47 15.33 36.72
CA VAL A 453 1.53 16.11 36.07
C VAL A 453 2.19 17.09 37.04
N VAL A 454 1.41 17.73 37.91
CA VAL A 454 1.94 18.64 38.93
C VAL A 454 2.76 17.87 39.96
N PHE A 455 2.30 16.68 40.36
CA PHE A 455 3.00 15.78 41.25
C PHE A 455 4.37 15.34 40.67
N GLU A 456 4.39 14.89 39.41
CA GLU A 456 5.62 14.53 38.69
C GLU A 456 6.61 15.70 38.59
N GLU A 457 6.12 16.89 38.24
CA GLU A 457 6.96 18.09 38.11
C GLU A 457 7.57 18.52 39.45
N ILE A 458 6.81 18.46 40.55
CA ILE A 458 7.36 18.75 41.88
C ILE A 458 8.49 17.77 42.22
N LEU A 459 8.26 16.46 42.02
CA LEU A 459 9.28 15.44 42.29
C LEU A 459 10.53 15.65 41.43
N PHE A 460 10.35 15.89 40.14
CA PHE A 460 11.43 16.11 39.19
C PHE A 460 12.26 17.35 39.57
N ARG A 461 11.62 18.53 39.65
CA ARG A 461 12.31 19.81 39.92
C ARG A 461 12.94 19.85 41.31
N HIS A 462 12.32 19.20 42.29
CA HIS A 462 12.88 19.09 43.64
C HIS A 462 14.17 18.24 43.66
N LYS A 463 14.15 17.08 43.00
CA LYS A 463 15.35 16.25 42.82
C LYS A 463 16.41 16.99 42.03
N GLU A 464 16.04 17.76 41.01
CA GLU A 464 16.98 18.58 40.23
C GLU A 464 17.67 19.66 41.08
N TYR A 465 16.92 20.39 41.90
CA TYR A 465 17.47 21.44 42.77
C TYR A 465 18.49 20.89 43.77
N TYR A 466 18.23 19.69 44.31
CA TYR A 466 19.11 19.04 45.27
C TYR A 466 20.07 18.02 44.64
N LYS A 467 20.33 18.02 43.32
CA LYS A 467 21.24 17.05 42.65
C LYS A 467 22.61 16.86 43.33
N SER A 468 23.09 17.87 44.07
CA SER A 468 24.34 17.81 44.85
C SER A 468 24.24 17.11 46.21
N LYS A 469 23.04 16.71 46.66
CA LYS A 469 22.75 16.05 47.95
C LYS A 469 21.77 14.88 47.74
N ALA A 470 21.94 13.79 48.48
CA ALA A 470 20.97 12.69 48.44
C ALA A 470 19.65 13.13 49.08
N CYS A 471 18.63 13.39 48.27
CA CYS A 471 17.30 13.77 48.74
C CYS A 471 16.35 12.58 48.59
N THR A 472 15.82 12.07 49.69
CA THR A 472 14.74 11.09 49.68
C THR A 472 13.40 11.81 49.84
N VAL A 473 12.43 11.42 49.01
CA VAL A 473 11.06 11.93 49.04
C VAL A 473 10.17 10.73 49.38
N ARG A 474 9.21 10.92 50.29
CA ARG A 474 8.28 9.87 50.74
C ARG A 474 6.84 10.35 50.58
N CYS A 475 5.94 9.41 50.31
CA CYS A 475 4.49 9.63 50.32
C CYS A 475 3.87 8.83 51.48
N ASP A 476 2.76 9.29 52.05
CA ASP A 476 2.04 8.50 53.06
C ASP A 476 1.32 7.33 52.39
N LYS A 477 1.41 6.13 52.99
CA LYS A 477 0.78 4.90 52.48
C LYS A 477 -0.74 4.97 52.51
N ASN A 478 -1.32 5.85 53.31
CA ASN A 478 -2.76 6.02 53.44
C ASN A 478 -3.39 6.82 52.28
N GLU A 479 -2.57 7.44 51.41
CA GLU A 479 -3.03 8.31 50.32
C GLU A 479 -3.07 7.59 48.94
N ILE A 480 -2.90 6.27 48.92
CA ILE A 480 -2.85 5.48 47.68
C ILE A 480 -4.25 5.41 47.01
N LEU A 481 -4.31 5.80 45.74
CA LEU A 481 -5.51 6.06 44.92
C LEU A 481 -6.25 4.82 44.36
N VAL A 482 -6.27 3.71 45.08
CA VAL A 482 -6.77 2.43 44.52
C VAL A 482 -8.27 2.47 44.17
N ALA A 483 -9.10 3.05 45.03
CA ALA A 483 -10.55 3.11 44.81
C ALA A 483 -10.95 3.97 43.60
N GLU A 484 -10.21 5.06 43.37
CA GLU A 484 -10.47 5.98 42.27
C GLU A 484 -10.05 5.39 40.93
N LEU A 485 -8.91 4.68 40.89
CA LEU A 485 -8.48 3.92 39.71
C LEU A 485 -9.54 2.90 39.29
N TYR A 486 -10.12 2.16 40.25
CA TYR A 486 -11.15 1.17 39.98
C TYR A 486 -12.44 1.77 39.43
N ARG A 487 -12.85 2.94 39.92
CA ARG A 487 -14.00 3.68 39.40
C ARG A 487 -13.79 4.07 37.93
N ILE A 488 -12.60 4.58 37.59
CA ILE A 488 -12.27 4.98 36.22
C ILE A 488 -12.19 3.75 35.29
N ILE A 489 -11.61 2.65 35.75
CA ILE A 489 -11.58 1.38 34.98
C ILE A 489 -13.01 0.89 34.69
N GLU A 490 -13.90 0.90 35.68
CA GLU A 490 -15.31 0.50 35.50
C GLU A 490 -16.02 1.39 34.47
N GLU A 491 -15.89 2.72 34.61
CA GLU A 491 -16.49 3.68 33.68
C GLU A 491 -15.95 3.48 32.24
N HIS A 492 -14.65 3.24 32.09
CA HIS A 492 -14.02 3.00 30.79
C HIS A 492 -14.50 1.69 30.13
N VAL A 493 -14.58 0.60 30.89
CA VAL A 493 -15.08 -0.70 30.40
C VAL A 493 -16.56 -0.61 29.98
N VAL A 494 -17.41 0.10 30.73
CA VAL A 494 -18.82 0.30 30.38
C VAL A 494 -18.98 1.13 29.10
N LEU A 495 -18.18 2.19 28.92
CA LEU A 495 -18.19 2.97 27.68
C LEU A 495 -17.75 2.14 26.47
N LYS A 496 -16.79 1.23 26.65
CA LYS A 496 -16.37 0.28 25.62
C LYS A 496 -17.47 -0.69 25.22
N GLU A 497 -18.18 -1.27 26.19
CA GLU A 497 -19.32 -2.16 25.92
C GLU A 497 -20.41 -1.41 25.13
N LYS A 498 -20.68 -0.16 25.51
CA LYS A 498 -21.60 0.71 24.77
C LYS A 498 -21.11 0.99 23.34
N LEU A 499 -19.81 1.24 23.15
CA LEU A 499 -19.23 1.46 21.82
C LEU A 499 -19.40 0.22 20.94
N GLN A 500 -19.05 -0.96 21.45
CA GLN A 500 -19.17 -2.23 20.73
C GLN A 500 -20.63 -2.49 20.31
N PHE A 501 -21.58 -2.25 21.21
CA PHE A 501 -23.00 -2.40 20.91
C PHE A 501 -23.46 -1.50 19.76
N VAL A 502 -23.06 -0.21 19.78
CA VAL A 502 -23.42 0.75 18.72
C VAL A 502 -22.70 0.41 17.40
N GLU A 503 -21.46 -0.09 17.44
CA GLU A 503 -20.73 -0.54 16.26
C GLU A 503 -21.37 -1.76 15.61
N ASP A 504 -21.87 -2.72 16.41
CA ASP A 504 -22.60 -3.89 15.91
C ASP A 504 -23.94 -3.48 15.26
N GLU A 505 -24.68 -2.55 15.88
CA GLU A 505 -25.90 -1.97 15.27
C GLU A 505 -25.58 -1.24 13.96
N THR A 506 -24.49 -0.46 13.93
CA THR A 506 -24.03 0.28 12.75
C THR A 506 -23.63 -0.67 11.63
N SER A 507 -22.98 -1.80 11.95
CA SER A 507 -22.61 -2.86 11.01
C SER A 507 -23.85 -3.52 10.37
N LEU A 508 -24.89 -3.77 11.18
CA LEU A 508 -26.17 -4.28 10.69
C LEU A 508 -26.85 -3.27 9.76
N LEU A 509 -26.92 -1.99 10.15
CA LEU A 509 -27.49 -0.92 9.31
C LEU A 509 -26.73 -0.74 8.00
N CYS A 510 -25.39 -0.77 8.02
CA CYS A 510 -24.57 -0.72 6.81
C CYS A 510 -24.87 -1.90 5.88
N SER A 511 -25.06 -3.09 6.43
CA SER A 511 -25.43 -4.29 5.67
C SER A 511 -26.80 -4.14 5.02
N GLN A 512 -27.79 -3.64 5.76
CA GLN A 512 -29.12 -3.32 5.24
C GLN A 512 -29.07 -2.27 4.12
N TYR A 513 -28.35 -1.17 4.35
CA TYR A 513 -28.16 -0.09 3.36
C TYR A 513 -27.57 -0.63 2.05
N ARG A 514 -26.53 -1.47 2.12
CA ARG A 514 -25.93 -2.11 0.94
C ARG A 514 -26.91 -3.02 0.20
N VAL A 515 -27.76 -3.77 0.91
CA VAL A 515 -28.78 -4.63 0.30
C VAL A 515 -29.82 -3.78 -0.44
N ILE A 516 -30.28 -2.69 0.19
CA ILE A 516 -31.25 -1.76 -0.42
C ILE A 516 -30.65 -1.12 -1.68
N GLN A 517 -29.39 -0.68 -1.63
CA GLN A 517 -28.67 -0.15 -2.80
C GLN A 517 -28.57 -1.17 -3.94
N LYS A 518 -28.23 -2.43 -3.64
CA LYS A 518 -28.19 -3.51 -4.65
C LYS A 518 -29.56 -3.75 -5.28
N CYS A 519 -30.61 -3.79 -4.47
CA CYS A 519 -31.99 -3.95 -4.95
C CYS A 519 -32.42 -2.78 -5.83
N LEU A 520 -32.09 -1.55 -5.43
CA LEU A 520 -32.34 -0.34 -6.21
C LEU A 520 -31.61 -0.39 -7.56
N PHE A 521 -30.32 -0.75 -7.56
CA PHE A 521 -29.51 -0.87 -8.78
C PHE A 521 -30.07 -1.92 -9.74
N ASN A 522 -30.47 -3.09 -9.24
CA ASN A 522 -31.08 -4.14 -10.06
C ASN A 522 -32.40 -3.67 -10.68
N LYS A 523 -33.25 -2.95 -9.92
CA LYS A 523 -34.50 -2.40 -10.44
C LYS A 523 -34.29 -1.27 -11.45
N LEU A 524 -33.26 -0.44 -11.29
CA LEU A 524 -32.91 0.60 -12.27
C LEU A 524 -32.40 0.01 -13.59
N LYS A 525 -31.79 -1.19 -13.55
CA LYS A 525 -31.35 -1.92 -14.74
C LYS A 525 -32.53 -2.53 -15.52
N GLU A 526 -33.63 -2.83 -14.84
CA GLU A 526 -34.86 -3.29 -15.47
C GLU A 526 -35.58 -2.08 -16.08
N ASN A 527 -35.69 -2.00 -17.41
CA ASN A 527 -36.41 -0.93 -18.14
C ASN A 527 -37.94 -0.91 -17.89
N THR A 528 -38.41 -1.40 -16.74
CA THR A 528 -39.83 -1.45 -16.37
C THR A 528 -40.19 -0.26 -15.48
N VAL A 529 -41.37 0.33 -15.72
CA VAL A 529 -41.88 1.53 -15.03
C VAL A 529 -42.43 1.20 -13.62
N GLN A 530 -41.75 0.31 -12.87
CA GLN A 530 -42.17 0.03 -11.49
C GLN A 530 -41.74 1.17 -10.57
N SER A 531 -42.62 1.56 -9.64
CA SER A 531 -42.37 2.70 -8.74
C SER A 531 -41.22 2.39 -7.79
N VAL A 532 -40.09 3.06 -8.01
CA VAL A 532 -38.89 3.04 -7.16
C VAL A 532 -39.11 3.77 -5.81
N SER A 533 -40.24 4.48 -5.66
CA SER A 533 -40.54 5.33 -4.49
C SER A 533 -40.45 4.64 -3.14
N GLY A 534 -40.83 3.36 -3.05
CA GLY A 534 -40.75 2.62 -1.79
C GLY A 534 -39.31 2.33 -1.36
N LEU A 535 -38.41 2.09 -2.33
CA LEU A 535 -36.99 1.86 -2.04
C LEU A 535 -36.23 3.16 -1.79
N SER A 536 -36.67 4.27 -2.40
CA SER A 536 -36.07 5.60 -2.14
C SER A 536 -36.39 6.10 -0.73
N ILE A 537 -37.59 5.84 -0.21
CA ILE A 537 -37.89 6.18 1.19
C ILE A 537 -37.04 5.33 2.14
N LEU A 538 -36.94 4.01 1.88
CA LEU A 538 -36.18 3.11 2.72
C LEU A 538 -34.66 3.42 2.75
N ILE A 539 -34.08 3.86 1.62
CA ILE A 539 -32.66 4.27 1.60
C ILE A 539 -32.43 5.57 2.35
N ASP A 540 -33.37 6.51 2.30
CA ASP A 540 -33.29 7.78 3.03
C ASP A 540 -33.41 7.54 4.55
N ASP A 541 -34.40 6.76 4.99
CA ASP A 541 -34.61 6.41 6.41
C ASP A 541 -33.40 5.65 7.00
N THR A 542 -32.84 4.70 6.25
CA THR A 542 -31.66 3.94 6.68
C THR A 542 -30.40 4.80 6.67
N HIS A 543 -30.30 5.78 5.78
CA HIS A 543 -29.21 6.74 5.77
C HIS A 543 -29.27 7.68 6.98
N GLU A 544 -30.45 8.22 7.31
CA GLU A 544 -30.65 9.08 8.47
C GLU A 544 -30.30 8.33 9.77
N SER A 545 -30.82 7.10 9.93
CA SER A 545 -30.50 6.23 11.07
C SER A 545 -28.99 5.93 11.17
N LEU A 546 -28.31 5.72 10.03
CA LEU A 546 -26.86 5.49 10.00
C LEU A 546 -26.08 6.74 10.40
N MET A 547 -26.54 7.92 10.00
CA MET A 547 -25.91 9.20 10.36
C MET A 547 -26.08 9.51 11.86
N GLU A 548 -27.25 9.22 12.43
CA GLU A 548 -27.49 9.31 13.87
C GLU A 548 -26.54 8.39 14.65
N LYS A 549 -26.47 7.11 14.27
CA LYS A 549 -25.58 6.13 14.92
C LYS A 549 -24.11 6.49 14.77
N THR A 550 -23.68 6.97 13.60
CA THR A 550 -22.31 7.45 13.39
C THR A 550 -21.98 8.65 14.29
N SER A 551 -22.94 9.53 14.51
CA SER A 551 -22.77 10.68 15.42
C SER A 551 -22.70 10.23 16.88
N GLU A 552 -23.52 9.25 17.27
CA GLU A 552 -23.45 8.59 18.58
C GLU A 552 -22.09 7.91 18.80
N THR A 553 -21.58 7.15 17.83
CA THR A 553 -20.24 6.52 17.88
C THR A 553 -19.14 7.56 18.11
N LYS A 554 -19.17 8.70 17.38
CA LYS A 554 -18.18 9.77 17.56
C LYS A 554 -18.21 10.37 18.97
N LEU A 555 -19.40 10.56 19.55
CA LEU A 555 -19.54 11.06 20.92
C LEU A 555 -18.95 10.07 21.92
N ILE A 556 -19.29 8.77 21.80
CA ILE A 556 -18.75 7.73 22.68
C ILE A 556 -17.23 7.61 22.54
N GLN A 557 -16.69 7.67 21.32
CA GLN A 557 -15.24 7.65 21.08
C GLN A 557 -14.53 8.86 21.72
N LYS A 558 -15.14 10.04 21.68
CA LYS A 558 -14.62 11.23 22.35
C LYS A 558 -14.63 11.05 23.88
N GLU A 559 -15.73 10.58 24.45
CA GLU A 559 -15.83 10.28 25.89
C GLU A 559 -14.82 9.22 26.34
N LEU A 560 -14.63 8.17 25.54
CA LEU A 560 -13.66 7.12 25.79
C LEU A 560 -12.23 7.66 25.79
N LYS A 561 -11.88 8.56 24.84
CA LYS A 561 -10.56 9.21 24.80
C LYS A 561 -10.28 10.05 26.07
N VAL A 562 -11.30 10.77 26.56
CA VAL A 562 -11.21 11.54 27.81
C VAL A 562 -10.97 10.58 28.98
N LYS A 563 -11.78 9.53 29.13
CA LYS A 563 -11.66 8.55 30.22
C LYS A 563 -10.36 7.76 30.17
N PHE A 564 -9.84 7.47 28.97
CA PHE A 564 -8.54 6.84 28.82
C PHE A 564 -7.40 7.76 29.27
N SER A 565 -7.50 9.05 28.99
CA SER A 565 -6.52 10.05 29.47
C SER A 565 -6.55 10.18 30.99
N ASP A 566 -7.75 10.16 31.59
CA ASP A 566 -7.96 10.12 33.04
C ASP A 566 -7.31 8.87 33.66
N LEU A 567 -7.58 7.69 33.08
CA LEU A 567 -7.03 6.41 33.50
C LEU A 567 -5.51 6.41 33.49
N LEU A 568 -4.90 6.87 32.41
CA LEU A 568 -3.45 6.94 32.27
C LEU A 568 -2.83 7.90 33.28
N SER A 569 -3.49 9.04 33.54
CA SER A 569 -3.02 10.03 34.51
C SER A 569 -3.06 9.48 35.94
N VAL A 570 -4.17 8.86 36.35
CA VAL A 570 -4.33 8.27 37.69
C VAL A 570 -3.41 7.07 37.89
N THR A 571 -3.22 6.25 36.84
CA THR A 571 -2.26 5.15 36.84
C THR A 571 -0.84 5.65 37.07
N ARG A 572 -0.40 6.67 36.32
CA ARG A 572 0.92 7.28 36.50
C ARG A 572 1.08 7.85 37.89
N LEU A 573 0.06 8.54 38.41
CA LEU A 573 0.07 9.08 39.78
C LEU A 573 0.20 7.96 40.81
N LEU A 574 -0.53 6.85 40.64
CA LEU A 574 -0.41 5.67 41.49
C LEU A 574 1.00 5.09 41.45
N VAL A 575 1.57 4.87 40.27
CA VAL A 575 2.93 4.35 40.10
C VAL A 575 3.96 5.30 40.74
N ASN A 576 3.82 6.61 40.56
CA ASN A 576 4.68 7.61 41.18
C ASN A 576 4.55 7.60 42.70
N MET A 577 3.35 7.50 43.26
CA MET A 577 3.17 7.37 44.71
C MET A 577 3.74 6.05 45.25
N LEU A 578 3.58 4.94 44.53
CA LEU A 578 4.18 3.65 44.88
C LEU A 578 5.71 3.72 44.85
N SER A 579 6.30 4.45 43.90
CA SER A 579 7.76 4.70 43.82
C SER A 579 8.33 5.39 45.05
N LEU A 580 7.52 6.24 45.70
CA LEU A 580 7.92 6.95 46.91
C LEU A 580 7.70 6.12 48.19
N CYS A 581 6.90 5.06 48.10
CA CYS A 581 6.56 4.17 49.20
C CYS A 581 7.43 2.90 49.23
N SER A 582 7.94 2.47 48.07
CA SER A 582 8.68 1.22 47.90
C SER A 582 10.21 1.42 47.98
N LYS A 583 10.94 0.32 48.19
CA LYS A 583 12.41 0.25 48.10
C LYS A 583 12.89 -0.76 47.03
N ASN A 584 11.95 -1.33 46.27
CA ASN A 584 12.19 -2.39 45.29
C ASN A 584 11.99 -1.82 43.89
N ASP A 585 13.05 -1.22 43.33
CA ASP A 585 12.99 -0.46 42.09
C ASP A 585 12.74 -1.35 40.85
N THR A 586 13.16 -2.62 40.86
CA THR A 586 13.05 -3.51 39.69
C THR A 586 11.61 -3.91 39.37
N ILE A 587 10.88 -4.40 40.37
CA ILE A 587 9.47 -4.80 40.23
C ILE A 587 8.58 -3.60 39.87
N LEU A 588 8.94 -2.43 40.39
CA LEU A 588 8.20 -1.21 40.14
C LEU A 588 8.39 -0.71 38.70
N GLU A 589 9.60 -0.77 38.14
CA GLU A 589 9.81 -0.40 36.74
C GLU A 589 9.11 -1.39 35.80
N GLU A 590 9.11 -2.70 36.09
CA GLU A 590 8.33 -3.68 35.33
C GLU A 590 6.81 -3.41 35.39
N PHE A 591 6.29 -3.03 36.57
CA PHE A 591 4.88 -2.65 36.75
C PHE A 591 4.55 -1.32 36.05
N LYS A 592 5.46 -0.36 36.06
CA LYS A 592 5.32 0.93 35.38
C LYS A 592 5.26 0.75 33.87
N GLU A 593 6.17 -0.05 33.30
CA GLU A 593 6.20 -0.33 31.86
C GLU A 593 4.92 -1.02 31.38
N THR A 594 4.32 -1.88 32.20
CA THR A 594 3.11 -2.61 31.84
C THR A 594 1.84 -1.78 31.93
N VAL A 595 1.68 -0.96 32.97
CA VAL A 595 0.41 -0.25 33.21
C VAL A 595 0.36 1.13 32.52
N VAL A 596 1.53 1.73 32.22
CA VAL A 596 1.62 3.04 31.54
C VAL A 596 1.69 2.92 30.00
N TYR A 597 1.70 1.69 29.47
CA TYR A 597 1.74 1.45 28.03
C TYR A 597 0.44 1.90 27.34
N SER A 598 0.55 2.70 26.29
CA SER A 598 -0.56 3.21 25.50
C SER A 598 -0.36 2.87 24.03
N THR A 599 -1.38 2.26 23.41
CA THR A 599 -1.45 2.07 21.95
C THR A 599 -2.82 2.46 21.45
N GLU A 600 -2.88 2.99 20.22
CA GLU A 600 -4.14 3.41 19.59
C GLU A 600 -5.00 2.20 19.15
N ASN A 601 -4.39 1.02 19.00
CA ASN A 601 -5.00 -0.13 18.34
C ASN A 601 -5.36 -1.30 19.26
N GLN A 602 -4.84 -1.34 20.50
CA GLN A 602 -5.06 -2.44 21.42
C GLN A 602 -5.69 -1.96 22.73
N ASN A 603 -6.53 -2.82 23.29
CA ASN A 603 -7.19 -2.56 24.57
C ASN A 603 -6.19 -2.55 25.72
N TRP A 604 -6.15 -1.45 26.46
CA TRP A 604 -5.33 -1.32 27.65
C TRP A 604 -5.65 -2.39 28.70
N GLU A 605 -6.92 -2.70 28.93
CA GLU A 605 -7.36 -3.70 29.92
C GLU A 605 -6.82 -5.09 29.61
N ASP A 606 -6.84 -5.48 28.34
CA ASP A 606 -6.38 -6.80 27.90
C ASP A 606 -4.85 -6.89 27.98
N ILE A 607 -4.14 -5.82 27.58
CA ILE A 607 -2.68 -5.74 27.70
C ILE A 607 -2.29 -5.84 29.18
N VAL A 608 -2.86 -5.00 30.04
CA VAL A 608 -2.53 -4.97 31.47
C VAL A 608 -2.89 -6.29 32.14
N LEU A 609 -4.05 -6.89 31.82
CA LEU A 609 -4.43 -8.19 32.35
C LEU A 609 -3.40 -9.27 32.00
N GLN A 610 -3.01 -9.36 30.74
CA GLN A 610 -2.06 -10.38 30.26
C GLN A 610 -0.65 -10.14 30.83
N SER A 611 -0.19 -8.89 30.82
CA SER A 611 1.13 -8.54 31.32
C SER A 611 1.24 -8.73 32.84
N LEU A 612 0.22 -8.35 33.62
CA LEU A 612 0.19 -8.61 35.06
C LEU A 612 0.08 -10.11 35.36
N SER A 613 -0.71 -10.86 34.58
CA SER A 613 -0.81 -12.31 34.72
C SER A 613 0.55 -12.99 34.47
N TYR A 614 1.32 -12.51 33.48
CA TYR A 614 2.68 -12.98 33.22
C TYR A 614 3.65 -12.62 34.37
N LEU A 615 3.61 -11.38 34.85
CA LEU A 615 4.45 -10.89 35.97
C LEU A 615 4.21 -11.63 37.29
N ILE A 616 2.95 -11.99 37.56
CA ILE A 616 2.55 -12.73 38.76
C ILE A 616 2.82 -14.24 38.58
N GLY A 617 2.81 -14.73 37.34
CA GLY A 617 2.93 -16.14 36.98
C GLY A 617 1.75 -16.97 37.49
N ASN A 618 1.90 -18.31 37.56
CA ASN A 618 0.88 -19.25 38.06
C ASN A 618 0.55 -19.11 39.57
N LYS A 619 0.89 -18.00 40.22
CA LYS A 619 0.66 -17.77 41.67
C LYS A 619 -0.81 -17.44 42.00
N ILE A 620 -1.58 -16.98 41.02
CA ILE A 620 -3.01 -16.68 41.15
C ILE A 620 -3.77 -17.40 40.04
N THR A 621 -4.71 -18.26 40.41
CA THR A 621 -5.63 -18.92 39.46
C THR A 621 -6.83 -18.00 39.24
N LEU A 622 -6.87 -17.33 38.09
CA LEU A 622 -8.04 -16.55 37.67
C LEU A 622 -9.04 -17.47 36.94
N ASN A 623 -10.34 -17.30 37.23
CA ASN A 623 -11.40 -17.98 36.49
C ASN A 623 -11.72 -17.13 35.25
N VAL A 624 -11.05 -17.44 34.14
CA VAL A 624 -11.06 -16.60 32.93
C VAL A 624 -12.21 -17.02 32.01
N HIS A 625 -13.37 -16.37 32.16
CA HIS A 625 -14.30 -16.19 31.05
C HIS A 625 -14.21 -14.72 30.62
N ASN A 626 -13.44 -14.48 29.55
CA ASN A 626 -13.14 -13.15 29.02
C ASN A 626 -14.34 -12.45 28.38
N ASP A 627 -15.47 -13.15 28.18
CA ASP A 627 -16.62 -12.63 27.46
C ASP A 627 -17.54 -11.75 28.34
N VAL A 628 -17.28 -11.63 29.64
CA VAL A 628 -18.10 -10.83 30.55
C VAL A 628 -17.28 -9.68 31.17
N PRO A 629 -17.64 -8.41 30.92
CA PRO A 629 -16.95 -7.22 31.45
C PRO A 629 -16.74 -7.24 32.98
N ALA A 630 -17.70 -7.79 33.72
CA ALA A 630 -17.61 -7.92 35.19
C ALA A 630 -16.48 -8.87 35.64
N HIS A 631 -16.19 -9.94 34.88
CA HIS A 631 -15.10 -10.87 35.20
C HIS A 631 -13.73 -10.26 34.89
N LEU A 632 -13.64 -9.45 33.82
CA LEU A 632 -12.45 -8.67 33.48
C LEU A 632 -12.10 -7.68 34.59
N ILE A 633 -13.06 -6.87 35.03
CA ILE A 633 -12.88 -5.89 36.10
C ILE A 633 -12.44 -6.55 37.41
N MET A 634 -13.09 -7.65 37.81
CA MET A 634 -12.73 -8.37 39.03
C MET A 634 -11.31 -8.97 38.97
N SER A 635 -10.91 -9.49 37.80
CA SER A 635 -9.58 -10.06 37.60
C SER A 635 -8.50 -8.97 37.67
N LEU A 636 -8.72 -7.83 37.00
CA LEU A 636 -7.82 -6.69 37.04
C LEU A 636 -7.64 -6.14 38.46
N LYS A 637 -8.73 -5.92 39.20
CA LYS A 637 -8.69 -5.48 40.61
C LYS A 637 -7.85 -6.42 41.47
N THR A 638 -8.05 -7.73 41.31
CA THR A 638 -7.34 -8.74 42.10
C THR A 638 -5.84 -8.73 41.82
N LEU A 639 -5.43 -8.62 40.55
CA LEU A 639 -4.01 -8.57 40.17
C LEU A 639 -3.35 -7.26 40.60
N ILE A 640 -4.03 -6.12 40.44
CA ILE A 640 -3.53 -4.81 40.85
C ILE A 640 -3.37 -4.75 42.37
N ASP A 641 -4.35 -5.20 43.15
CA ASP A 641 -4.25 -5.27 44.62
C ASP A 641 -3.08 -6.16 45.07
N PHE A 642 -2.84 -7.28 44.37
CA PHE A 642 -1.73 -8.17 44.67
C PHE A 642 -0.37 -7.51 44.42
N GLU A 643 -0.17 -6.84 43.29
CA GLU A 643 1.07 -6.12 42.99
C GLU A 643 1.28 -4.93 43.92
N ILE A 644 0.25 -4.14 44.21
CA ILE A 644 0.33 -3.05 45.18
C ILE A 644 0.75 -3.57 46.55
N LYS A 645 0.19 -4.71 46.98
CA LYS A 645 0.60 -5.36 48.23
C LYS A 645 2.06 -5.82 48.18
N ARG A 646 2.49 -6.45 47.08
CA ARG A 646 3.88 -6.91 46.86
C ARG A 646 4.89 -5.76 46.91
N ILE A 647 4.52 -4.60 46.35
CA ILE A 647 5.34 -3.38 46.32
C ILE A 647 5.40 -2.71 47.70
N THR A 648 4.34 -2.79 48.51
CA THR A 648 4.20 -2.05 49.79
C THR A 648 4.58 -2.83 51.04
N THR A 649 4.60 -4.18 51.01
CA THR A 649 5.02 -5.02 52.14
C THR A 649 6.54 -5.20 52.19
N VAL A 650 7.13 -4.83 53.33
CA VAL A 650 8.51 -5.16 53.70
C VAL A 650 8.47 -6.55 54.37
N ASN A 651 9.13 -7.56 53.79
CA ASN A 651 9.87 -8.60 54.53
C ASN A 651 10.47 -9.67 53.58
N ASP A 652 11.80 -9.76 53.65
CA ASP A 652 12.63 -10.96 53.75
C ASP A 652 12.01 -12.30 53.31
N GLU A 653 12.24 -12.66 52.05
CA GLU A 653 12.81 -13.94 51.63
C GLU A 653 12.92 -13.86 50.11
N VAL A 654 14.10 -13.52 49.60
CA VAL A 654 14.49 -13.96 48.26
C VAL A 654 14.80 -15.45 48.41
N PRO A 655 13.99 -16.38 47.89
CA PRO A 655 14.50 -17.73 47.72
C PRO A 655 15.54 -17.61 46.62
N ASN A 656 16.79 -17.76 47.05
CA ASN A 656 17.94 -17.95 46.20
C ASN A 656 17.60 -18.77 44.94
N LYS A 657 18.01 -18.23 43.78
CA LYS A 657 18.14 -18.88 42.47
C LYS A 657 16.83 -19.25 41.76
N LEU A 658 16.26 -18.28 41.05
CA LEU A 658 15.73 -18.57 39.71
C LEU A 658 16.89 -18.47 38.72
N LYS A 659 17.51 -19.62 38.43
CA LYS A 659 18.22 -19.77 37.17
C LYS A 659 17.22 -19.45 36.07
N ILE A 660 17.50 -18.44 35.26
CA ILE A 660 16.92 -18.31 33.94
C ILE A 660 17.45 -19.52 33.16
N GLU A 661 16.73 -20.64 33.21
CA GLU A 661 16.87 -21.70 32.21
C GLU A 661 16.24 -21.17 30.91
N ASN A 662 17.00 -20.36 30.18
CA ASN A 662 16.83 -20.26 28.73
C ASN A 662 17.23 -21.61 28.13
N SER A 663 16.35 -22.61 28.27
CA SER A 663 16.48 -23.89 27.59
C SER A 663 15.12 -24.34 27.05
N ARG A 664 14.68 -23.63 26.01
CA ARG A 664 14.16 -24.31 24.82
C ARG A 664 14.91 -23.73 23.64
N GLY A 665 16.00 -24.42 23.28
CA GLY A 665 16.65 -24.21 22.01
C GLY A 665 15.60 -24.25 20.92
N ALA A 666 15.64 -23.25 20.04
CA ALA A 666 14.86 -23.24 18.83
C ALA A 666 15.14 -24.55 18.08
N VAL A 667 14.17 -25.46 18.11
CA VAL A 667 14.14 -26.61 17.22
C VAL A 667 13.77 -26.04 15.85
N SER A 668 14.77 -25.92 14.99
CA SER A 668 14.58 -25.53 13.59
C SER A 668 13.68 -26.57 12.90
N PRO A 669 12.56 -26.19 12.25
CA PRO A 669 11.72 -27.11 11.52
C PRO A 669 12.24 -27.24 10.08
N ILE A 670 13.43 -27.82 9.91
CA ILE A 670 13.90 -28.28 8.60
C ILE A 670 14.52 -29.66 8.84
N PRO A 671 13.88 -30.75 8.39
CA PRO A 671 14.54 -32.03 8.31
C PRO A 671 15.53 -31.95 7.15
N GLU A 672 16.82 -31.83 7.45
CA GLU A 672 17.90 -32.16 6.53
C GLU A 672 17.78 -33.66 6.24
N SER A 673 17.21 -33.99 5.08
CA SER A 673 17.16 -35.35 4.56
C SER A 673 18.55 -35.79 4.15
N GLU A 674 19.01 -36.87 4.78
CA GLU A 674 20.13 -37.71 4.37
C GLU A 674 19.95 -38.17 2.90
N GLU A 675 20.81 -37.70 2.01
CA GLU A 675 21.08 -38.39 0.74
C GLU A 675 22.59 -38.34 0.44
N ASP A 676 23.31 -39.23 1.11
CA ASP A 676 24.60 -39.76 0.65
C ASP A 676 24.46 -41.28 0.64
N PHE A 677 23.87 -41.87 -0.40
CA PHE A 677 24.10 -43.27 -0.75
C PHE A 677 23.72 -43.56 -2.22
N TYR A 678 24.74 -43.98 -2.97
CA TYR A 678 24.78 -44.78 -4.21
C TYR A 678 25.25 -44.08 -5.50
N THR A 679 26.50 -44.46 -5.85
CA THR A 679 27.01 -44.95 -7.16
C THR A 679 26.59 -44.26 -8.45
#